data_AF-A0A9P3ZQM3-F1
#
_entry.id   AF-A0A9P3ZQM3-F1
#
_cell.length_a   1.000
_cell.length_b   1.000
_cell.length_c   1.000
_cell.angle_alpha   90.00
_cell.angle_beta   90.00
_cell.angle_gamma   90.00
#
_symmetry.space_group_name_H-M   'P 1'
#
loop_
_entity.id
_entity.type
_entity.pdbx_description
1 polymer ?
#
loop_
_entity_poly.entity_id
_entity_poly.type
_entity_poly.pdbx_seq_one_letter_code
_entity_poly.pdbx_strand_id
1 'polypeptide(L)'
;MEEDLFSLAGRRQDGTEEEAVRRRAEFLRSELRRHNRLYYEQAEPEISDTEYDALFLELEKLERDHPELADPDSPTRRVGGAPLQGFNQIRHAVPMLSIDDIFEQRDALIPDEELVEFYNKLVRTLGTDAVPVSVEPKIDGVALSIMYRNGRMSYAATRGDGEVGDDVTANVRTIRTIPLTLPANAPAVLEVRGEVFMPNEAFARLNEERDAEGLPAFANPRNATAGTLKQLDPRQVAARPLAFLAHGLGAYEGPELKDVKDFWDMLRHCGIPCNEPVHYTDTLETTRQAVRDIDRGRHSLPYGTDGAVIKIRSMATREALGATARAPRWAAAYKFPPEQKETTLLNIVVQVGRTGVLTPVAELQPVLLSGSTVARATLHNQDEIDRKDVRIGDTVLVEKAGEIIPAVLKVNLSRRPENSKPYSILEATGGLCPACGNPIMKEEGKVAWRCTNFTCPAQAVTGITHFCSRAALDVESIGSSVAEALRGSGLAASALDLFSLTLEQLANLNLGTAEEPRRYGEKNAQKALDALQNARELPLERWLIAFGIPQIGEVVAKALADTHPDLDHVAESPYIRDIIRLDELVEQALKANPNTRENRKAVREGTLSAEEAQQRYKELTDEIDALTGHYLETGYLRKNTGKLSYGSEIGVAAAKSLNSFFTSVAGHHTLDVLHGLGINPQSQSYRTNLLEIPAGVLSGKTFVITGTLSQPRDHFERLIAEHGGKATGAISKSTSYLLAGSGGGSKREKALKLGVPVISEEEFGKLIGN
;
A
#
# COMPACT_ATOMS: atom_id res chain seq x y z
N MET A 1 -5.95 -27.01 -92.09
CA MET A 1 -5.25 -28.27 -92.38
C MET A 1 -4.00 -28.23 -91.53
N GLU A 2 -3.67 -29.13 -90.64
CA GLU A 2 -4.23 -30.40 -90.15
C GLU A 2 -3.54 -30.57 -88.78
N GLU A 3 -4.30 -30.63 -87.68
CA GLU A 3 -4.28 -31.78 -86.75
C GLU A 3 -2.90 -32.17 -86.23
N ASP A 4 -2.61 -31.83 -84.97
CA ASP A 4 -2.40 -32.89 -83.97
C ASP A 4 -2.71 -32.35 -82.56
N LEU A 5 -3.86 -32.78 -82.01
CA LEU A 5 -4.49 -32.25 -80.80
C LEU A 5 -4.51 -33.28 -79.67
N PHE A 6 -3.50 -34.16 -79.63
CA PHE A 6 -3.30 -35.16 -78.59
C PHE A 6 -1.86 -35.14 -78.02
N SER A 7 -1.53 -34.11 -77.24
CA SER A 7 -0.33 -34.15 -76.36
C SER A 7 -0.43 -33.28 -75.10
N LEU A 8 -1.58 -32.67 -74.78
CA LEU A 8 -1.72 -31.74 -73.65
C LEU A 8 -2.38 -32.35 -72.39
N ALA A 9 -2.11 -33.61 -72.10
CA ALA A 9 -2.53 -34.26 -70.85
C ALA A 9 -1.31 -34.77 -70.08
N GLY A 10 -0.57 -33.86 -69.46
CA GLY A 10 0.63 -34.27 -68.71
C GLY A 10 1.40 -33.16 -68.00
N ARG A 11 0.74 -32.14 -67.44
CA ARG A 11 1.35 -31.29 -66.41
C ARG A 11 0.31 -31.01 -65.32
N ARG A 12 0.07 -32.01 -64.49
CA ARG A 12 -0.58 -31.80 -63.19
C ARG A 12 0.40 -31.07 -62.27
N GLN A 13 -0.20 -30.23 -61.45
CA GLN A 13 0.33 -29.46 -60.35
C GLN A 13 1.28 -30.28 -59.47
N ASP A 14 2.58 -29.95 -59.49
CA ASP A 14 3.48 -30.21 -58.37
C ASP A 14 3.81 -28.85 -57.75
N GLY A 15 2.87 -28.32 -56.97
CA GLY A 15 3.26 -27.40 -55.89
C GLY A 15 4.02 -28.25 -54.88
N THR A 16 5.23 -27.85 -54.53
CA THR A 16 6.11 -28.64 -53.66
C THR A 16 5.38 -29.07 -52.39
N GLU A 17 5.62 -30.29 -51.91
CA GLU A 17 5.01 -30.80 -50.66
C GLU A 17 5.19 -29.79 -49.50
N GLU A 18 6.31 -29.08 -49.50
CA GLU A 18 6.65 -27.96 -48.62
C GLU A 18 5.68 -26.76 -48.69
N GLU A 19 5.22 -26.37 -49.89
CA GLU A 19 4.21 -25.31 -50.06
C GLU A 19 2.81 -25.75 -49.61
N ALA A 20 2.47 -27.03 -49.77
CA ALA A 20 1.21 -27.58 -49.29
C ALA A 20 1.16 -27.61 -47.74
N VAL A 21 2.26 -28.04 -47.10
CA VAL A 21 2.42 -28.03 -45.64
C VAL A 21 2.36 -26.59 -45.10
N ARG A 22 3.06 -25.63 -45.74
CA ARG A 22 3.01 -24.21 -45.33
C ARG A 22 1.59 -23.63 -45.41
N ARG A 23 0.88 -23.87 -46.51
CA ARG A 23 -0.52 -23.42 -46.67
C ARG A 23 -1.45 -24.04 -45.64
N ARG A 24 -1.25 -25.31 -45.27
CA ARG A 24 -2.04 -25.99 -44.25
C ARG A 24 -1.78 -25.39 -42.86
N ALA A 25 -0.53 -25.13 -42.51
CA ALA A 25 -0.17 -24.48 -41.24
C ALA A 25 -0.77 -23.05 -41.14
N GLU A 26 -0.72 -22.26 -42.23
CA GLU A 26 -1.35 -20.93 -42.27
C GLU A 26 -2.88 -21.01 -42.12
N PHE A 27 -3.53 -21.96 -42.80
CA PHE A 27 -4.96 -22.21 -42.68
C PHE A 27 -5.38 -22.60 -41.26
N LEU A 28 -4.65 -23.54 -40.63
CA LEU A 28 -4.92 -23.96 -39.25
C LEU A 28 -4.73 -22.80 -38.26
N ARG A 29 -3.71 -21.96 -38.45
CA ARG A 29 -3.52 -20.73 -37.66
C ARG A 29 -4.69 -19.76 -37.82
N SER A 30 -5.20 -19.56 -39.04
CA SER A 30 -6.34 -18.67 -39.26
C SER A 30 -7.64 -19.22 -38.65
N GLU A 31 -7.91 -20.51 -38.80
CA GLU A 31 -9.12 -21.13 -38.25
C GLU A 31 -9.10 -21.17 -36.71
N LEU A 32 -7.98 -21.53 -36.09
CA LEU A 32 -7.84 -21.49 -34.62
C LEU A 32 -8.02 -20.07 -34.07
N ARG A 33 -7.53 -19.04 -34.78
CA ARG A 33 -7.76 -17.63 -34.42
C ARG A 33 -9.23 -17.24 -34.57
N ARG A 34 -9.89 -17.67 -35.65
CA ARG A 34 -11.32 -17.43 -35.90
C ARG A 34 -12.19 -18.10 -34.84
N HIS A 35 -11.95 -19.38 -34.53
CA HIS A 35 -12.75 -20.10 -33.53
C HIS A 35 -12.51 -19.60 -32.10
N ASN A 36 -11.28 -19.20 -31.74
CA ASN A 36 -11.05 -18.48 -30.48
C ASN A 36 -11.90 -17.20 -30.40
N ARG A 37 -11.99 -16.45 -31.49
CA ARG A 37 -12.83 -15.24 -31.55
C ARG A 37 -14.31 -15.57 -31.31
N LEU A 38 -14.84 -16.54 -32.06
CA LEU A 38 -16.25 -16.96 -31.94
C LEU A 38 -16.60 -17.46 -30.53
N TYR A 39 -15.70 -18.26 -29.94
CA TYR A 39 -15.88 -18.84 -28.62
C TYR A 39 -15.83 -17.79 -27.50
N TYR A 40 -14.79 -16.94 -27.49
CA TYR A 40 -14.54 -16.03 -26.37
C TYR A 40 -15.18 -14.64 -26.52
N GLU A 41 -15.37 -14.14 -27.75
CA GLU A 41 -15.91 -12.79 -27.99
C GLU A 41 -17.40 -12.81 -28.32
N GLN A 42 -17.86 -13.79 -29.11
CA GLN A 42 -19.24 -13.83 -29.62
C GLN A 42 -20.13 -14.80 -28.84
N ALA A 43 -19.55 -15.68 -28.01
CA ALA A 43 -20.24 -16.77 -27.32
C ALA A 43 -21.08 -17.66 -28.26
N GLU A 44 -20.68 -17.73 -29.53
CA GLU A 44 -21.32 -18.51 -30.60
C GLU A 44 -20.30 -19.48 -31.21
N PRO A 45 -19.86 -20.51 -30.47
CA PRO A 45 -18.90 -21.48 -30.98
C PRO A 45 -19.50 -22.28 -32.14
N GLU A 46 -18.84 -22.24 -33.30
CA GLU A 46 -19.22 -23.02 -34.48
C GLU A 46 -18.75 -24.49 -34.41
N ILE A 47 -17.72 -24.77 -33.61
CA ILE A 47 -17.13 -26.09 -33.44
C ILE A 47 -17.06 -26.46 -31.96
N SER A 48 -17.11 -27.76 -31.66
CA SER A 48 -16.95 -28.29 -30.31
C SER A 48 -15.50 -28.16 -29.80
N ASP A 49 -15.31 -28.19 -28.48
CA ASP A 49 -13.97 -28.18 -27.86
C ASP A 49 -13.09 -29.33 -28.39
N THR A 50 -13.67 -30.50 -28.65
CA THR A 50 -12.96 -31.65 -29.21
C THR A 50 -12.45 -31.41 -30.64
N GLU A 51 -13.23 -30.71 -31.46
CA GLU A 51 -12.83 -30.34 -32.82
C GLU A 51 -11.77 -29.24 -32.82
N TYR A 52 -11.88 -28.28 -31.89
CA TYR A 52 -10.86 -27.25 -31.68
C TYR A 52 -9.53 -27.88 -31.28
N ASP A 53 -9.53 -28.80 -30.32
CA ASP A 53 -8.34 -29.51 -29.86
C ASP A 53 -7.71 -30.35 -30.99
N ALA A 54 -8.53 -30.93 -31.87
CA ALA A 54 -8.03 -31.66 -33.04
C ALA A 54 -7.28 -30.74 -34.01
N LEU A 55 -7.81 -29.54 -34.30
CA LEU A 55 -7.12 -28.53 -35.13
C LEU A 55 -5.83 -28.03 -34.45
N PHE A 56 -5.85 -27.86 -33.14
CA PHE A 56 -4.69 -27.43 -32.35
C PHE A 56 -3.57 -28.48 -32.36
N LEU A 57 -3.91 -29.75 -32.14
CA LEU A 57 -2.96 -30.87 -32.20
C LEU A 57 -2.39 -31.07 -33.61
N GLU A 58 -3.20 -30.87 -34.65
CA GLU A 58 -2.74 -30.90 -36.04
C GLU A 58 -1.68 -29.82 -36.29
N LEU A 59 -1.94 -28.59 -35.87
CA LEU A 59 -0.98 -27.48 -36.00
C LEU A 59 0.29 -27.73 -35.17
N GLU A 60 0.16 -28.23 -33.94
CA GLU A 60 1.30 -28.54 -33.07
C GLU A 60 2.20 -29.62 -33.69
N LYS A 61 1.59 -30.66 -34.27
CA LYS A 61 2.32 -31.71 -34.98
C LYS A 61 3.06 -31.15 -36.20
N LEU A 62 2.39 -30.34 -37.02
CA LEU A 62 3.01 -29.74 -38.21
C LEU A 62 4.21 -28.85 -37.85
N GLU A 63 4.12 -28.05 -36.78
CA GLU A 63 5.23 -27.19 -36.35
C GLU A 63 6.38 -27.94 -35.68
N ARG A 64 6.10 -29.13 -35.14
CA ARG A 64 7.11 -30.02 -34.57
C ARG A 64 7.87 -30.76 -35.68
N ASP A 65 7.14 -31.27 -36.67
CA ASP A 65 7.69 -32.04 -37.79
C ASP A 65 8.41 -31.12 -38.80
N HIS A 66 8.02 -29.83 -38.85
CA HIS A 66 8.61 -28.80 -39.72
C HIS A 66 9.08 -27.57 -38.92
N PRO A 67 10.25 -27.62 -38.27
CA PRO A 67 10.78 -26.50 -37.46
C PRO A 67 10.96 -25.19 -38.24
N GLU A 68 11.10 -25.24 -39.56
CA GLU A 68 11.13 -24.08 -40.47
C GLU A 68 9.80 -23.31 -40.53
N LEU A 69 8.69 -23.95 -40.16
CA LEU A 69 7.38 -23.33 -40.02
C LEU A 69 7.18 -22.69 -38.64
N ALA A 70 8.16 -22.79 -37.74
CA ALA A 70 8.12 -22.19 -36.41
C ALA A 70 7.82 -20.69 -36.47
N ASP A 71 6.60 -20.33 -36.13
CA ASP A 71 6.17 -18.95 -36.00
C ASP A 71 6.05 -18.61 -34.50
N PRO A 72 6.84 -17.66 -33.98
CA PRO A 72 6.70 -17.16 -32.60
C PRO A 72 5.28 -16.69 -32.27
N ASP A 73 4.47 -16.35 -33.28
CA ASP A 73 3.10 -15.86 -33.14
C ASP A 73 2.03 -16.94 -33.43
N SER A 74 2.43 -18.21 -33.45
CA SER A 74 1.50 -19.34 -33.59
C SER A 74 0.67 -19.59 -32.31
N PRO A 75 -0.63 -19.97 -32.43
CA PRO A 75 -1.45 -20.37 -31.29
C PRO A 75 -0.84 -21.45 -30.38
N THR A 76 -0.07 -22.37 -30.94
CA THR A 76 0.64 -23.48 -30.27
C THR A 76 1.81 -22.99 -29.40
N ARG A 77 2.36 -21.81 -29.68
CA ARG A 77 3.50 -21.22 -28.94
C ARG A 77 3.08 -20.18 -27.92
N ARG A 78 1.77 -19.98 -27.72
CA ARG A 78 1.24 -19.10 -26.67
C ARG A 78 1.55 -19.60 -25.26
N VAL A 79 1.76 -20.91 -25.08
CA VAL A 79 2.08 -21.53 -23.79
C VAL A 79 3.49 -22.12 -23.88
N GLY A 80 4.50 -21.31 -23.59
CA GLY A 80 5.89 -21.75 -23.65
C GLY A 80 6.87 -20.64 -23.27
N GLY A 81 7.61 -20.86 -22.18
CA GLY A 81 8.65 -19.95 -21.69
C GLY A 81 9.16 -20.42 -20.32
N ALA A 82 10.45 -20.24 -20.04
CA ALA A 82 10.94 -20.42 -18.68
C ALA A 82 10.28 -19.39 -17.75
N PRO A 83 10.02 -19.72 -16.47
CA PRO A 83 9.55 -18.74 -15.51
C PRO A 83 10.43 -17.48 -15.50
N LEU A 84 9.80 -16.32 -15.48
CA LEU A 84 10.47 -15.04 -15.39
C LEU A 84 11.20 -14.94 -14.03
N GLN A 85 12.41 -14.39 -14.01
CA GLN A 85 13.10 -14.09 -12.74
C GLN A 85 12.52 -12.86 -12.01
N GLY A 86 11.78 -12.03 -12.75
CA GLY A 86 11.16 -10.79 -12.31
C GLY A 86 10.58 -10.03 -13.51
N PHE A 87 9.80 -8.98 -13.25
CA PHE A 87 9.28 -8.12 -14.31
C PHE A 87 10.27 -7.00 -14.61
N ASN A 88 10.55 -6.78 -15.90
CA ASN A 88 11.23 -5.57 -16.36
C ASN A 88 10.27 -4.39 -16.38
N GLN A 89 10.79 -3.18 -16.43
CA GLN A 89 9.98 -1.97 -16.55
C GLN A 89 10.04 -1.39 -17.97
N ILE A 90 8.87 -1.01 -18.49
CA ILE A 90 8.70 -0.36 -19.79
C ILE A 90 8.13 1.03 -19.57
N ARG A 91 8.74 2.03 -20.21
CA ARG A 91 8.20 3.38 -20.28
C ARG A 91 7.16 3.46 -21.38
N HIS A 92 5.97 3.96 -21.06
CA HIS A 92 4.89 4.14 -22.03
C HIS A 92 5.25 5.24 -23.04
N ALA A 93 4.92 5.02 -24.32
CA ALA A 93 5.17 6.00 -25.39
C ALA A 93 4.33 7.27 -25.20
N VAL A 94 3.09 7.09 -24.75
CA VAL A 94 2.20 8.16 -24.27
C VAL A 94 1.89 7.84 -22.80
N PRO A 95 1.84 8.81 -21.88
CA PRO A 95 1.45 8.51 -20.50
C PRO A 95 0.06 7.87 -20.37
N MET A 96 -0.10 6.87 -19.50
CA MET A 96 -1.36 6.25 -19.12
C MET A 96 -1.97 6.97 -17.92
N LEU A 97 -2.82 7.96 -18.18
CA LEU A 97 -3.46 8.77 -17.15
C LEU A 97 -4.66 8.05 -16.51
N SER A 98 -5.05 8.52 -15.32
CA SER A 98 -6.34 8.17 -14.73
C SER A 98 -7.47 8.95 -15.42
N ILE A 99 -8.71 8.63 -15.10
CA ILE A 99 -9.88 9.44 -15.45
C ILE A 99 -10.41 10.08 -14.15
N ASP A 100 -10.92 11.31 -14.25
CA ASP A 100 -11.58 11.96 -13.11
C ASP A 100 -12.93 11.28 -12.84
N ASP A 101 -13.18 10.96 -11.58
CA ASP A 101 -14.43 10.34 -11.14
C ASP A 101 -15.50 11.42 -10.94
N ILE A 102 -16.73 11.11 -11.37
CA ILE A 102 -17.95 11.82 -10.99
C ILE A 102 -18.92 10.81 -10.38
N PHE A 103 -19.62 11.20 -9.32
CA PHE A 103 -20.41 10.29 -8.50
C PHE A 103 -21.91 10.57 -8.64
N GLU A 104 -22.68 9.49 -8.71
CA GLU A 104 -24.13 9.58 -8.50
C GLU A 104 -24.45 9.81 -7.02
N GLN A 105 -25.21 10.86 -6.72
CA GLN A 105 -25.62 11.23 -5.38
C GLN A 105 -27.08 10.82 -5.14
N ARG A 106 -27.34 9.53 -4.88
CA ARG A 106 -28.71 8.99 -4.77
C ARG A 106 -29.64 9.72 -3.78
N ASP A 107 -29.08 10.26 -2.71
CA ASP A 107 -29.85 10.96 -1.67
C ASP A 107 -29.99 12.48 -1.93
N ALA A 108 -29.43 13.00 -3.03
CA ALA A 108 -29.53 14.40 -3.43
C ALA A 108 -30.84 14.67 -4.20
N LEU A 109 -31.23 15.95 -4.25
CA LEU A 109 -32.41 16.39 -4.99
C LEU A 109 -32.27 16.12 -6.51
N ILE A 110 -31.04 16.14 -7.02
CA ILE A 110 -30.68 15.84 -8.40
C ILE A 110 -29.55 14.79 -8.37
N PRO A 111 -29.86 13.49 -8.52
CA PRO A 111 -28.87 12.43 -8.31
C PRO A 111 -27.65 12.46 -9.23
N ASP A 112 -27.78 13.06 -10.42
CA ASP A 112 -26.73 13.13 -11.44
C ASP A 112 -26.20 14.57 -11.65
N GLU A 113 -26.24 15.40 -10.60
CA GLU A 113 -25.76 16.78 -10.64
C GLU A 113 -24.31 16.90 -11.17
N GLU A 114 -23.40 16.03 -10.71
CA GLU A 114 -22.00 16.05 -11.15
C GLU A 114 -21.84 15.74 -12.66
N LEU A 115 -22.71 14.89 -13.23
CA LEU A 115 -22.76 14.63 -14.67
C LEU A 115 -23.20 15.87 -15.44
N VAL A 116 -24.24 16.54 -14.94
CA VAL A 116 -24.75 17.80 -15.52
C VAL A 116 -23.66 18.87 -15.49
N GLU A 117 -22.96 19.01 -14.36
CA GLU A 117 -21.85 19.96 -14.22
C GLU A 117 -20.70 19.68 -15.19
N PHE A 118 -20.28 18.41 -15.29
CA PHE A 118 -19.24 17.99 -16.23
C PHE A 118 -19.63 18.32 -17.68
N TYR A 119 -20.82 17.92 -18.12
CA TYR A 119 -21.29 18.18 -19.48
C TYR A 119 -21.39 19.68 -19.77
N ASN A 120 -21.98 20.46 -18.85
CA ASN A 120 -22.10 21.91 -19.00
C ASN A 120 -20.74 22.63 -18.97
N LYS A 121 -19.74 22.07 -18.31
CA LYS A 121 -18.36 22.56 -18.38
C LYS A 121 -17.77 22.35 -19.78
N LEU A 122 -18.03 21.22 -20.43
CA LEU A 122 -17.60 20.97 -21.81
C LEU A 122 -18.26 21.95 -22.80
N VAL A 123 -19.58 22.11 -22.73
CA VAL A 123 -20.39 23.06 -23.51
C VAL A 123 -19.79 24.47 -23.41
N ARG A 124 -19.57 24.97 -22.17
CA ARG A 124 -18.96 26.29 -21.92
C ARG A 124 -17.54 26.42 -22.47
N THR A 125 -16.73 25.36 -22.35
CA THR A 125 -15.33 25.37 -22.79
C THR A 125 -15.22 25.38 -24.32
N LEU A 126 -16.12 24.67 -25.01
CA LEU A 126 -16.13 24.57 -26.46
C LEU A 126 -16.93 25.67 -27.15
N GLY A 127 -17.75 26.42 -26.41
CA GLY A 127 -18.59 27.48 -26.95
C GLY A 127 -19.70 26.95 -27.88
N THR A 128 -20.22 25.76 -27.60
CA THR A 128 -21.28 25.10 -28.36
C THR A 128 -22.54 24.91 -27.51
N ASP A 129 -23.70 24.68 -28.11
CA ASP A 129 -24.94 24.40 -27.38
C ASP A 129 -25.02 22.95 -26.86
N ALA A 130 -24.32 22.04 -27.54
CA ALA A 130 -24.24 20.63 -27.17
C ALA A 130 -22.88 20.03 -27.57
N VAL A 131 -22.50 18.92 -26.96
CA VAL A 131 -21.20 18.26 -27.14
C VAL A 131 -21.43 16.77 -27.40
N PRO A 132 -21.13 16.28 -28.62
CA PRO A 132 -21.21 14.85 -28.90
C PRO A 132 -20.21 14.03 -28.08
N VAL A 133 -20.73 13.04 -27.35
CA VAL A 133 -19.95 12.13 -26.50
C VAL A 133 -20.27 10.67 -26.82
N SER A 134 -19.32 9.79 -26.50
CA SER A 134 -19.52 8.36 -26.43
C SER A 134 -19.58 7.94 -24.97
N VAL A 135 -20.52 7.05 -24.64
CA VAL A 135 -20.71 6.48 -23.30
C VAL A 135 -20.53 4.97 -23.40
N GLU A 136 -19.67 4.41 -22.57
CA GLU A 136 -19.28 3.00 -22.58
C GLU A 136 -19.18 2.45 -21.14
N PRO A 137 -19.38 1.13 -20.90
CA PRO A 137 -19.20 0.54 -19.57
C PRO A 137 -17.78 0.75 -19.04
N LYS A 138 -17.66 0.99 -17.74
CA LYS A 138 -16.36 1.09 -17.07
C LYS A 138 -15.93 -0.29 -16.57
N ILE A 139 -15.13 -0.98 -17.38
CA ILE A 139 -14.64 -2.34 -17.09
C ILE A 139 -13.86 -2.35 -15.77
N ASP A 140 -14.23 -3.25 -14.85
CA ASP A 140 -13.52 -3.45 -13.58
C ASP A 140 -12.38 -4.47 -13.73
N GLY A 141 -11.22 -4.00 -14.20
CA GLY A 141 -10.08 -4.84 -14.54
C GLY A 141 -8.72 -4.31 -14.06
N VAL A 142 -7.67 -4.78 -14.76
CA VAL A 142 -6.30 -4.27 -14.69
C VAL A 142 -5.88 -3.65 -16.03
N ALA A 143 -5.61 -2.34 -15.99
CA ALA A 143 -5.23 -1.55 -17.14
C ALA A 143 -3.94 -2.09 -17.81
N LEU A 144 -4.02 -2.25 -19.13
CA LEU A 144 -2.97 -2.79 -19.98
C LEU A 144 -2.77 -1.92 -21.22
N SER A 145 -1.51 -1.70 -21.60
CA SER A 145 -1.12 -1.14 -22.89
C SER A 145 -0.43 -2.23 -23.73
N ILE A 146 -0.82 -2.36 -24.99
CA ILE A 146 -0.25 -3.31 -25.96
C ILE A 146 0.26 -2.55 -27.16
N MET A 147 1.56 -2.66 -27.43
CA MET A 147 2.21 -2.02 -28.57
C MET A 147 2.30 -2.99 -29.74
N TYR A 148 1.70 -2.63 -30.87
CA TYR A 148 1.88 -3.31 -32.15
C TYR A 148 2.75 -2.46 -33.09
N ARG A 149 3.71 -3.11 -33.75
CA ARG A 149 4.54 -2.50 -34.80
C ARG A 149 4.49 -3.34 -36.05
N ASN A 150 4.17 -2.73 -37.18
CA ASN A 150 4.01 -3.40 -38.48
C ASN A 150 3.13 -4.66 -38.38
N GLY A 151 2.01 -4.53 -37.68
CA GLY A 151 1.07 -5.63 -37.48
C GLY A 151 1.54 -6.77 -36.57
N ARG A 152 2.61 -6.61 -35.77
CA ARG A 152 3.02 -7.62 -34.77
C ARG A 152 3.09 -7.05 -33.37
N MET A 153 2.68 -7.83 -32.37
CA MET A 153 2.78 -7.45 -30.96
C MET A 153 4.25 -7.32 -30.56
N SER A 154 4.67 -6.10 -30.24
CA SER A 154 6.02 -5.77 -29.79
C SER A 154 6.17 -6.01 -28.29
N TYR A 155 5.30 -5.42 -27.47
CA TYR A 155 5.31 -5.60 -26.02
C TYR A 155 3.93 -5.30 -25.42
N ALA A 156 3.70 -5.73 -24.19
CA ALA A 156 2.57 -5.33 -23.37
C ALA A 156 3.02 -4.94 -21.96
N ALA A 157 2.47 -3.84 -21.45
CA ALA A 157 2.86 -3.28 -20.15
C ALA A 157 1.64 -2.93 -19.30
N THR A 158 1.75 -3.15 -17.99
CA THR A 158 0.75 -2.67 -17.02
C THR A 158 0.80 -1.15 -16.90
N ARG A 159 -0.20 -0.53 -16.27
CA ARG A 159 -0.17 0.93 -16.05
C ARG A 159 1.02 1.40 -15.21
N GLY A 160 1.33 0.69 -14.13
CA GLY A 160 2.29 1.13 -13.11
C GLY A 160 1.93 2.50 -12.53
N ASP A 161 2.87 3.45 -12.56
CA ASP A 161 2.67 4.83 -12.10
C ASP A 161 2.04 5.75 -13.16
N GLY A 162 1.81 5.23 -14.37
CA GLY A 162 1.27 5.96 -15.51
C GLY A 162 2.33 6.41 -16.52
N GLU A 163 3.60 6.51 -16.12
CA GLU A 163 4.73 6.72 -17.04
C GLU A 163 5.48 5.41 -17.33
N VAL A 164 5.63 4.58 -16.30
CA VAL A 164 6.38 3.33 -16.34
C VAL A 164 5.52 2.19 -15.79
N GLY A 165 5.49 1.09 -16.52
CA GLY A 165 4.74 -0.12 -16.19
C GLY A 165 5.60 -1.38 -16.18
N ASP A 166 5.09 -2.43 -15.54
CA ASP A 166 5.71 -3.76 -15.59
C ASP A 166 5.50 -4.39 -16.98
N ASP A 167 6.55 -4.94 -17.58
CA ASP A 167 6.53 -5.72 -18.81
C ASP A 167 5.86 -7.07 -18.57
N VAL A 168 4.62 -7.20 -19.04
CA VAL A 168 3.82 -8.41 -18.92
C VAL A 168 3.63 -9.11 -20.26
N THR A 169 4.52 -8.85 -21.23
CA THR A 169 4.39 -9.37 -22.61
C THR A 169 4.23 -10.89 -22.64
N ALA A 170 5.03 -11.64 -21.88
CA ALA A 170 4.94 -13.09 -21.85
C ALA A 170 3.58 -13.59 -21.34
N ASN A 171 3.03 -12.92 -20.32
CA ASN A 171 1.74 -13.25 -19.73
C ASN A 171 0.58 -12.86 -20.65
N VAL A 172 0.67 -11.69 -21.29
CA VAL A 172 -0.35 -11.20 -22.22
C VAL A 172 -0.45 -12.07 -23.47
N ARG A 173 0.67 -12.63 -23.95
CA ARG A 173 0.67 -13.57 -25.07
C ARG A 173 -0.17 -14.84 -24.81
N THR A 174 -0.39 -15.20 -23.56
CA THR A 174 -1.21 -16.38 -23.20
C THR A 174 -2.71 -16.09 -23.25
N ILE A 175 -3.13 -14.82 -23.28
CA ILE A 175 -4.54 -14.42 -23.29
C ILE A 175 -5.11 -14.65 -24.70
N ARG A 176 -6.03 -15.61 -24.83
CA ARG A 176 -6.52 -16.09 -26.12
C ARG A 176 -7.21 -15.03 -26.98
N THR A 177 -7.94 -14.11 -26.35
CA THR A 177 -8.66 -13.02 -27.03
C THR A 177 -7.74 -11.96 -27.65
N ILE A 178 -6.46 -11.92 -27.27
CA ILE A 178 -5.53 -10.92 -27.79
C ILE A 178 -4.88 -11.44 -29.08
N PRO A 179 -4.96 -10.71 -30.21
CA PRO A 179 -4.25 -11.09 -31.43
C PRO A 179 -2.74 -10.83 -31.28
N LEU A 180 -1.91 -11.79 -31.68
CA LEU A 180 -0.44 -11.58 -31.72
C LEU A 180 0.01 -10.86 -32.99
N THR A 181 -0.75 -11.03 -34.07
CA THR A 181 -0.53 -10.41 -35.37
C THR A 181 -1.83 -9.78 -35.86
N LEU A 182 -1.73 -8.59 -36.43
CA LEU A 182 -2.82 -7.85 -37.04
C LEU A 182 -2.79 -8.03 -38.58
N PRO A 183 -3.89 -7.72 -39.29
CA PRO A 183 -3.94 -7.75 -40.75
C PRO A 183 -2.88 -6.85 -41.42
N ALA A 184 -2.54 -7.14 -42.68
CA ALA A 184 -1.49 -6.44 -43.42
C ALA A 184 -1.71 -4.92 -43.60
N ASN A 185 -2.97 -4.46 -43.54
CA ASN A 185 -3.34 -3.05 -43.62
C ASN A 185 -3.52 -2.39 -42.24
N ALA A 186 -3.08 -3.04 -41.16
CA ALA A 186 -3.03 -2.43 -39.85
C ALA A 186 -2.03 -1.24 -39.82
N PRO A 187 -2.23 -0.26 -38.92
CA PRO A 187 -1.30 0.86 -38.76
C PRO A 187 0.14 0.41 -38.49
N ALA A 188 1.12 1.22 -38.93
CA ALA A 188 2.53 0.92 -38.74
C ALA A 188 2.91 0.89 -37.26
N VAL A 189 2.32 1.80 -36.48
CA VAL A 189 2.38 1.80 -35.01
C VAL A 189 0.96 1.89 -34.47
N LEU A 190 0.60 0.96 -33.59
CA LEU A 190 -0.67 0.96 -32.89
C LEU A 190 -0.47 0.54 -31.44
N GLU A 191 -0.59 1.49 -30.52
CA GLU A 191 -0.70 1.22 -29.10
C GLU A 191 -2.18 1.16 -28.71
N VAL A 192 -2.64 -0.02 -28.31
CA VAL A 192 -4.02 -0.23 -27.82
C VAL A 192 -4.01 -0.27 -26.30
N ARG A 193 -4.94 0.46 -25.70
CA ARG A 193 -5.17 0.47 -24.25
C ARG A 193 -6.49 -0.21 -23.94
N GLY A 194 -6.48 -1.03 -22.92
CA GLY A 194 -7.66 -1.76 -22.50
C GLY A 194 -7.55 -2.24 -21.07
N GLU A 195 -8.54 -3.02 -20.68
CA GLU A 195 -8.61 -3.66 -19.38
C GLU A 195 -8.49 -5.18 -19.59
N VAL A 196 -7.57 -5.79 -18.85
CA VAL A 196 -7.59 -7.25 -18.65
C VAL A 196 -8.56 -7.53 -17.51
N PHE A 197 -9.40 -8.53 -17.66
CA PHE A 197 -10.35 -8.95 -16.62
C PHE A 197 -10.58 -10.46 -16.68
N MET A 198 -11.24 -10.99 -15.66
CA MET A 198 -11.70 -12.37 -15.63
C MET A 198 -13.22 -12.37 -15.84
N PRO A 199 -13.74 -13.04 -16.88
CA PRO A 199 -15.17 -13.12 -17.12
C PRO A 199 -15.92 -13.71 -15.91
N ASN A 200 -17.12 -13.19 -15.62
CA ASN A 200 -17.90 -13.51 -14.41
C ASN A 200 -18.15 -15.02 -14.27
N GLU A 201 -18.58 -15.69 -15.34
CA GLU A 201 -18.82 -17.14 -15.33
C GLU A 201 -17.54 -17.95 -15.14
N ALA A 202 -16.46 -17.50 -15.78
CA ALA A 202 -15.18 -18.20 -15.71
C ALA A 202 -14.52 -18.03 -14.32
N PHE A 203 -14.72 -16.88 -13.67
CA PHE A 203 -14.34 -16.64 -12.28
C PHE A 203 -15.15 -17.51 -11.32
N ALA A 204 -16.46 -17.67 -11.54
CA ALA A 204 -17.30 -18.55 -10.73
C ALA A 204 -16.81 -20.00 -10.80
N ARG A 205 -16.58 -20.53 -12.01
CA ARG A 205 -16.00 -21.88 -12.21
C ARG A 205 -14.64 -22.03 -11.54
N LEU A 206 -13.74 -21.05 -11.70
CA LEU A 206 -12.42 -21.08 -11.07
C LEU A 206 -12.52 -21.14 -9.54
N ASN A 207 -13.48 -20.43 -8.92
CA ASN A 207 -13.68 -20.52 -7.48
C ASN A 207 -14.31 -21.86 -7.06
N GLU A 208 -15.23 -22.42 -7.84
CA GLU A 208 -15.79 -23.75 -7.59
C GLU A 208 -14.71 -24.84 -7.63
N GLU A 209 -13.81 -24.79 -8.61
CA GLU A 209 -12.66 -25.69 -8.72
C GLU A 209 -11.73 -25.55 -7.51
N ARG A 210 -11.43 -24.31 -7.10
CA ARG A 210 -10.59 -24.04 -5.93
C ARG A 210 -11.21 -24.51 -4.62
N ASP A 211 -12.51 -24.31 -4.45
CA ASP A 211 -13.25 -24.78 -3.28
C ASP A 211 -13.27 -26.33 -3.24
N ALA A 212 -13.41 -27.00 -4.38
CA ALA A 212 -13.31 -28.45 -4.49
C ALA A 212 -11.90 -28.98 -4.16
N GLU A 213 -10.86 -28.20 -4.45
CA GLU A 213 -9.46 -28.47 -4.10
C GLU A 213 -9.09 -28.04 -2.66
N GLY A 214 -10.03 -27.46 -1.90
CA GLY A 214 -9.78 -26.96 -0.54
C GLY A 214 -8.91 -25.71 -0.45
N LEU A 215 -8.71 -25.02 -1.58
CA LEU A 215 -7.95 -23.77 -1.66
C LEU A 215 -8.87 -22.56 -1.38
N PRO A 216 -8.34 -21.47 -0.80
CA PRO A 216 -9.14 -20.26 -0.60
C PRO A 216 -9.66 -19.70 -1.93
N ALA A 217 -10.97 -19.48 -2.04
CA ALA A 217 -11.59 -18.77 -3.14
C ALA A 217 -11.01 -17.37 -3.30
N PHE A 218 -10.94 -16.90 -4.55
CA PHE A 218 -10.58 -15.52 -4.83
C PHE A 218 -11.72 -14.58 -4.41
N ALA A 219 -11.36 -13.45 -3.80
CA ALA A 219 -12.33 -12.52 -3.22
C ALA A 219 -13.17 -11.78 -4.28
N ASN A 220 -12.58 -11.42 -5.42
CA ASN A 220 -13.28 -10.79 -6.54
C ASN A 220 -12.51 -10.97 -7.87
N PRO A 221 -13.17 -10.81 -9.03
CA PRO A 221 -12.56 -10.96 -10.35
C PRO A 221 -11.35 -10.03 -10.57
N ARG A 222 -11.41 -8.78 -10.11
CA ARG A 222 -10.33 -7.79 -10.29
C ARG A 222 -9.03 -8.21 -9.63
N ASN A 223 -9.10 -8.64 -8.37
CA ASN A 223 -7.94 -9.10 -7.60
C ASN A 223 -7.39 -10.41 -8.16
N ALA A 224 -8.27 -11.33 -8.56
CA ALA A 224 -7.87 -12.56 -9.25
C ALA A 224 -7.13 -12.24 -10.56
N THR A 225 -7.64 -11.28 -11.32
CA THR A 225 -7.02 -10.80 -12.56
C THR A 225 -5.63 -10.22 -12.29
N ALA A 226 -5.51 -9.28 -11.35
CA ALA A 226 -4.24 -8.65 -11.00
C ALA A 226 -3.19 -9.66 -10.51
N GLY A 227 -3.59 -10.56 -9.62
CA GLY A 227 -2.72 -11.62 -9.11
C GLY A 227 -2.31 -12.62 -10.20
N THR A 228 -3.19 -12.89 -11.16
CA THR A 228 -2.89 -13.76 -12.30
C THR A 228 -1.94 -13.10 -13.27
N LEU A 229 -2.22 -11.87 -13.70
CA LEU A 229 -1.39 -11.16 -14.68
C LEU A 229 0.04 -10.93 -14.17
N LYS A 230 0.25 -10.91 -12.85
CA LYS A 230 1.56 -10.76 -12.20
C LYS A 230 2.23 -12.08 -11.77
N GLN A 231 1.80 -13.23 -12.30
CA GLN A 231 2.54 -14.48 -12.11
C GLN A 231 3.84 -14.46 -12.92
N LEU A 232 4.93 -14.97 -12.31
CA LEU A 232 6.23 -15.09 -12.99
C LEU A 232 6.24 -16.23 -14.01
N ASP A 233 5.37 -17.23 -13.85
CA ASP A 233 5.23 -18.34 -14.78
C ASP A 233 4.03 -18.09 -15.71
N PRO A 234 4.24 -17.81 -17.00
CA PRO A 234 3.16 -17.60 -17.96
C PRO A 234 2.22 -18.81 -18.09
N ARG A 235 2.67 -20.02 -17.75
CA ARG A 235 1.81 -21.22 -17.77
C ARG A 235 0.68 -21.13 -16.75
N GLN A 236 0.92 -20.51 -15.60
CA GLN A 236 -0.12 -20.26 -14.60
C GLN A 236 -1.11 -19.19 -15.05
N VAL A 237 -0.66 -18.24 -15.87
CA VAL A 237 -1.53 -17.23 -16.50
C VAL A 237 -2.40 -17.89 -17.56
N ALA A 238 -1.81 -18.76 -18.40
CA ALA A 238 -2.51 -19.50 -19.45
C ALA A 238 -3.59 -20.44 -18.90
N ALA A 239 -3.39 -21.01 -17.72
CA ALA A 239 -4.35 -21.89 -17.04
C ALA A 239 -5.58 -21.13 -16.51
N ARG A 240 -5.53 -19.80 -16.43
CA ARG A 240 -6.62 -18.99 -15.89
C ARG A 240 -7.34 -18.22 -17.00
N PRO A 241 -8.68 -18.10 -16.94
CA PRO A 241 -9.48 -17.57 -18.03
C PRO A 241 -9.45 -16.03 -18.05
N LEU A 242 -8.33 -15.44 -18.41
CA LEU A 242 -8.24 -14.00 -18.63
C LEU A 242 -8.79 -13.61 -20.00
N ALA A 243 -9.42 -12.45 -20.06
CA ALA A 243 -9.88 -11.79 -21.27
C ALA A 243 -9.40 -10.34 -21.29
N PHE A 244 -9.49 -9.71 -22.46
CA PHE A 244 -9.09 -8.32 -22.68
C PHE A 244 -10.12 -7.61 -23.52
N LEU A 245 -10.43 -6.36 -23.17
CA LEU A 245 -11.27 -5.47 -23.97
C LEU A 245 -10.55 -4.12 -24.12
N ALA A 246 -10.38 -3.69 -25.36
CA ALA A 246 -9.81 -2.39 -25.70
C ALA A 246 -10.82 -1.27 -25.44
N HIS A 247 -10.34 -0.15 -24.89
CA HIS A 247 -11.15 1.04 -24.65
C HIS A 247 -10.42 2.37 -24.94
N GLY A 248 -9.17 2.32 -25.39
CA GLY A 248 -8.38 3.52 -25.62
C GLY A 248 -7.25 3.34 -26.62
N LEU A 249 -6.76 4.49 -27.09
CA LEU A 249 -5.67 4.61 -28.05
C LEU A 249 -4.47 5.27 -27.36
N GLY A 250 -3.26 4.76 -27.61
CA GLY A 250 -1.99 5.36 -27.24
C GLY A 250 -1.25 5.94 -28.45
N ALA A 251 0.05 5.66 -28.58
CA ALA A 251 0.81 5.98 -29.77
C ALA A 251 0.21 5.36 -31.05
N TYR A 252 0.12 6.15 -32.11
CA TYR A 252 -0.56 5.76 -33.34
C TYR A 252 0.11 6.39 -34.57
N GLU A 253 0.43 5.57 -35.57
CA GLU A 253 0.93 5.98 -36.88
C GLU A 253 0.13 5.26 -37.97
N GLY A 254 -0.92 5.92 -38.47
CA GLY A 254 -1.84 5.36 -39.47
C GLY A 254 -2.75 6.44 -40.06
N PRO A 255 -3.80 6.03 -40.81
CA PRO A 255 -4.80 6.95 -41.34
C PRO A 255 -5.44 7.82 -40.24
N GLU A 256 -5.78 9.06 -40.57
CA GLU A 256 -6.41 9.99 -39.63
C GLU A 256 -7.73 9.42 -39.07
N LEU A 257 -7.86 9.43 -37.74
CA LEU A 257 -9.09 9.05 -37.03
C LEU A 257 -9.82 10.34 -36.61
N LYS A 258 -11.00 10.60 -37.18
CA LYS A 258 -11.73 11.85 -36.94
C LYS A 258 -12.71 11.71 -35.79
N ASP A 259 -13.41 10.58 -35.76
CA ASP A 259 -14.38 10.23 -34.73
C ASP A 259 -13.92 8.95 -34.00
N VAL A 260 -14.36 8.78 -32.75
CA VAL A 260 -14.17 7.54 -32.01
C VAL A 260 -14.77 6.31 -32.73
N LYS A 261 -15.77 6.49 -33.60
CA LYS A 261 -16.26 5.43 -34.49
C LYS A 261 -15.16 4.84 -35.37
N ASP A 262 -14.33 5.70 -35.96
CA ASP A 262 -13.22 5.27 -36.82
C ASP A 262 -12.22 4.40 -36.02
N PHE A 263 -12.02 4.74 -34.74
CA PHE A 263 -11.20 3.95 -33.83
C PHE A 263 -11.80 2.56 -33.56
N TRP A 264 -13.10 2.48 -33.27
CA TRP A 264 -13.77 1.20 -33.03
C TRP A 264 -13.79 0.32 -34.28
N ASP A 265 -14.08 0.90 -35.44
CA ASP A 265 -14.07 0.18 -36.71
C ASP A 265 -12.66 -0.32 -37.06
N MET A 266 -11.61 0.46 -36.77
CA MET A 266 -10.22 0.04 -36.90
C MET A 266 -9.89 -1.15 -35.98
N LEU A 267 -10.31 -1.13 -34.71
CA LEU A 267 -10.06 -2.24 -33.79
C LEU A 267 -10.77 -3.52 -34.24
N ARG A 268 -12.03 -3.42 -34.67
CA ARG A 268 -12.80 -4.56 -35.23
C ARG A 268 -12.13 -5.13 -36.47
N HIS A 269 -11.68 -4.27 -37.38
CA HIS A 269 -10.92 -4.67 -38.57
C HIS A 269 -9.63 -5.40 -38.18
N CYS A 270 -8.94 -4.93 -37.14
CA CYS A 270 -7.74 -5.57 -36.61
C CYS A 270 -8.01 -6.88 -35.83
N GLY A 271 -9.28 -7.21 -35.56
CA GLY A 271 -9.67 -8.36 -34.75
C GLY A 271 -9.26 -8.22 -33.28
N ILE A 272 -9.22 -6.98 -32.78
CA ILE A 272 -8.94 -6.68 -31.37
C ILE A 272 -10.28 -6.56 -30.63
N PRO A 273 -10.51 -7.31 -29.54
CA PRO A 273 -11.75 -7.22 -28.78
C PRO A 273 -11.99 -5.81 -28.25
N CYS A 274 -13.21 -5.30 -28.42
CA CYS A 274 -13.59 -3.92 -28.11
C CYS A 274 -14.64 -3.87 -27.00
N ASN A 275 -14.55 -2.88 -26.12
CA ASN A 275 -15.58 -2.62 -25.10
C ASN A 275 -16.93 -2.31 -25.77
N GLU A 276 -17.97 -3.09 -25.45
CA GLU A 276 -19.33 -2.91 -25.94
C GLU A 276 -20.33 -3.12 -24.78
N PRO A 277 -21.50 -2.45 -24.77
CA PRO A 277 -22.00 -1.52 -25.79
C PRO A 277 -21.32 -0.13 -25.75
N VAL A 278 -21.27 0.55 -26.90
CA VAL A 278 -20.87 1.96 -26.99
C VAL A 278 -22.07 2.79 -27.46
N HIS A 279 -22.56 3.68 -26.61
CA HIS A 279 -23.64 4.60 -26.92
C HIS A 279 -23.07 5.91 -27.47
N TYR A 280 -23.63 6.41 -28.56
CA TYR A 280 -23.25 7.70 -29.14
C TYR A 280 -24.37 8.70 -28.87
N THR A 281 -24.05 9.80 -28.21
CA THR A 281 -25.02 10.79 -27.75
C THR A 281 -24.59 12.18 -28.16
N ASP A 282 -25.56 13.05 -28.43
CA ASP A 282 -25.31 14.43 -28.91
C ASP A 282 -25.79 15.49 -27.92
N THR A 283 -26.54 15.11 -26.87
CA THR A 283 -27.12 16.01 -25.87
C THR A 283 -26.93 15.50 -24.44
N LEU A 284 -27.15 16.37 -23.44
CA LEU A 284 -27.11 15.98 -22.03
C LEU A 284 -28.15 14.90 -21.73
N GLU A 285 -29.40 15.08 -22.16
CA GLU A 285 -30.50 14.13 -21.94
C GLU A 285 -30.21 12.75 -22.54
N THR A 286 -29.67 12.71 -23.76
CA THR A 286 -29.30 11.44 -24.41
C THR A 286 -28.12 10.78 -23.69
N THR A 287 -27.16 11.58 -23.18
CA THR A 287 -26.05 11.09 -22.35
C THR A 287 -26.55 10.50 -21.02
N ARG A 288 -27.48 11.17 -20.34
CA ARG A 288 -28.13 10.65 -19.11
C ARG A 288 -28.85 9.34 -19.38
N GLN A 289 -29.56 9.23 -20.51
CA GLN A 289 -30.24 8.00 -20.88
C GLN A 289 -29.25 6.86 -21.12
N ALA A 290 -28.15 7.11 -21.84
CA ALA A 290 -27.11 6.11 -22.06
C ALA A 290 -26.47 5.60 -20.76
N VAL A 291 -26.16 6.50 -19.82
CA VAL A 291 -25.64 6.11 -18.49
C VAL A 291 -26.64 5.21 -17.74
N ARG A 292 -27.94 5.55 -17.78
CA ARG A 292 -29.00 4.74 -17.17
C ARG A 292 -29.19 3.39 -17.85
N ASP A 293 -29.03 3.32 -19.17
CA ASP A 293 -29.16 2.07 -19.92
C ASP A 293 -28.01 1.11 -19.56
N ILE A 294 -26.78 1.63 -19.40
CA ILE A 294 -25.64 0.86 -18.88
C ILE A 294 -25.93 0.41 -17.43
N ASP A 295 -26.41 1.29 -16.55
CA ASP A 295 -26.72 0.90 -15.16
C ASP A 295 -27.77 -0.23 -15.07
N ARG A 296 -28.79 -0.19 -15.94
CA ARG A 296 -29.81 -1.25 -16.03
C ARG A 296 -29.26 -2.57 -16.60
N GLY A 297 -28.39 -2.49 -17.61
CA GLY A 297 -27.82 -3.64 -18.31
C GLY A 297 -26.54 -4.21 -17.71
N ARG A 298 -25.94 -3.55 -16.72
CA ARG A 298 -24.60 -3.89 -16.23
C ARG A 298 -24.45 -5.33 -15.73
N HIS A 299 -25.51 -5.91 -15.18
CA HIS A 299 -25.48 -7.26 -14.62
C HIS A 299 -25.56 -8.37 -15.68
N SER A 300 -25.89 -8.04 -16.93
CA SER A 300 -25.84 -8.98 -18.05
C SER A 300 -24.51 -8.94 -18.81
N LEU A 301 -23.59 -8.04 -18.45
CA LEU A 301 -22.26 -8.01 -19.06
C LEU A 301 -21.43 -9.20 -18.58
N PRO A 302 -20.53 -9.74 -19.43
CA PRO A 302 -19.68 -10.87 -19.05
C PRO A 302 -18.58 -10.50 -18.04
N TYR A 303 -18.52 -9.25 -17.59
CA TYR A 303 -17.52 -8.70 -16.67
C TYR A 303 -18.14 -7.78 -15.62
N GLY A 304 -17.40 -7.49 -14.55
CA GLY A 304 -17.78 -6.48 -13.56
C GLY A 304 -17.65 -5.06 -14.12
N THR A 305 -18.59 -4.18 -13.80
CA THR A 305 -18.55 -2.77 -14.18
C THR A 305 -19.05 -1.90 -13.03
N ASP A 306 -18.23 -0.92 -12.64
CA ASP A 306 -18.48 -0.03 -11.50
C ASP A 306 -19.03 1.34 -11.93
N GLY A 307 -19.29 1.52 -13.22
CA GLY A 307 -19.70 2.80 -13.78
C GLY A 307 -19.84 2.82 -15.30
N ALA A 308 -19.90 4.03 -15.83
CA ALA A 308 -19.78 4.34 -17.25
C ALA A 308 -18.67 5.37 -17.49
N VAL A 309 -17.98 5.29 -18.63
CA VAL A 309 -16.99 6.28 -19.05
C VAL A 309 -17.59 7.14 -20.15
N ILE A 310 -17.55 8.45 -19.98
CA ILE A 310 -18.05 9.44 -20.94
C ILE A 310 -16.85 10.11 -21.59
N LYS A 311 -16.79 10.13 -22.92
CA LYS A 311 -15.66 10.69 -23.69
C LYS A 311 -16.18 11.54 -24.85
N ILE A 312 -15.57 12.69 -25.13
CA ILE A 312 -15.87 13.46 -26.35
C ILE A 312 -15.63 12.60 -27.60
N ARG A 313 -16.48 12.64 -28.63
CA ARG A 313 -16.31 11.78 -29.82
C ARG A 313 -15.19 12.21 -30.78
N SER A 314 -15.06 13.52 -31.00
CA SER A 314 -14.09 14.10 -31.93
C SER A 314 -12.66 13.96 -31.41
N MET A 315 -11.78 13.31 -32.18
CA MET A 315 -10.37 13.14 -31.80
C MET A 315 -9.61 14.47 -31.76
N ALA A 316 -9.85 15.34 -32.73
CA ALA A 316 -9.25 16.68 -32.77
C ALA A 316 -9.65 17.52 -31.54
N THR A 317 -10.89 17.38 -31.07
CA THR A 317 -11.35 18.07 -29.86
C THR A 317 -10.70 17.51 -28.59
N ARG A 318 -10.46 16.19 -28.52
CA ARG A 318 -9.72 15.58 -27.40
C ARG A 318 -8.29 16.13 -27.32
N GLU A 319 -7.62 16.22 -28.47
CA GLU A 319 -6.27 16.78 -28.56
C GLU A 319 -6.23 18.25 -28.13
N ALA A 320 -7.17 19.07 -28.62
CA ALA A 320 -7.26 20.49 -28.27
C ALA A 320 -7.53 20.75 -26.78
N LEU A 321 -8.35 19.91 -26.13
CA LEU A 321 -8.62 20.01 -24.69
C LEU A 321 -7.46 19.48 -23.83
N GLY A 322 -6.68 18.53 -24.37
CA GLY A 322 -5.54 17.94 -23.70
C GLY A 322 -5.88 17.26 -22.37
N ALA A 323 -4.90 17.25 -21.46
CA ALA A 323 -5.01 16.63 -20.15
C ALA A 323 -4.46 17.54 -19.05
N THR A 324 -4.85 17.23 -17.81
CA THR A 324 -4.15 17.72 -16.61
C THR A 324 -2.97 16.80 -16.29
N ALA A 325 -2.26 17.05 -15.19
CA ALA A 325 -1.20 16.16 -14.71
C ALA A 325 -1.69 14.73 -14.35
N ARG A 326 -3.00 14.53 -14.16
CA ARG A 326 -3.56 13.26 -13.67
C ARG A 326 -4.64 12.65 -14.56
N ALA A 327 -5.41 13.47 -15.28
CA ALA A 327 -6.57 13.02 -16.04
C ALA A 327 -6.85 13.85 -17.31
N PRO A 328 -7.40 13.24 -18.38
CA PRO A 328 -7.83 13.95 -19.58
C PRO A 328 -9.01 14.88 -19.29
N ARG A 329 -9.05 16.08 -19.89
CA ARG A 329 -10.16 17.03 -19.70
C ARG A 329 -11.42 16.69 -20.48
N TRP A 330 -11.28 15.77 -21.42
CA TRP A 330 -12.31 15.38 -22.39
C TRP A 330 -13.04 14.08 -22.01
N ALA A 331 -12.74 13.50 -20.84
CA ALA A 331 -13.40 12.29 -20.34
C ALA A 331 -13.67 12.34 -18.84
N ALA A 332 -14.71 11.63 -18.40
CA ALA A 332 -15.05 11.42 -16.99
C ALA A 332 -15.57 10.00 -16.75
N ALA A 333 -15.33 9.46 -15.56
CA ALA A 333 -15.82 8.18 -15.10
C ALA A 333 -17.02 8.40 -14.19
N TYR A 334 -18.23 8.16 -14.68
CA TYR A 334 -19.45 8.19 -13.90
C TYR A 334 -19.57 6.90 -13.09
N LYS A 335 -19.35 6.97 -11.78
CA LYS A 335 -19.45 5.81 -10.90
C LYS A 335 -20.87 5.58 -10.44
N PHE A 336 -21.31 4.34 -10.60
CA PHE A 336 -22.59 3.94 -10.10
C PHE A 336 -22.56 3.78 -8.57
N PRO A 337 -23.68 4.05 -7.90
CA PRO A 337 -23.80 3.83 -6.48
C PRO A 337 -23.74 2.32 -6.19
N PRO A 338 -23.00 1.89 -5.15
CA PRO A 338 -22.84 0.48 -4.84
C PRO A 338 -24.19 -0.18 -4.54
N GLU A 339 -24.32 -1.46 -4.89
CA GLU A 339 -25.52 -2.23 -4.54
C GLU A 339 -25.68 -2.29 -3.01
N GLN A 340 -26.89 -2.07 -2.54
CA GLN A 340 -27.24 -2.10 -1.12
C GLN A 340 -28.30 -3.17 -0.88
N LYS A 341 -28.10 -4.04 0.11
CA LYS A 341 -29.14 -4.99 0.54
C LYS A 341 -29.30 -5.01 2.04
N GLU A 342 -30.55 -5.22 2.46
CA GLU A 342 -30.85 -5.50 3.85
C GLU A 342 -30.51 -6.95 4.18
N THR A 343 -29.91 -7.14 5.36
CA THR A 343 -29.72 -8.44 5.97
C THR A 343 -29.76 -8.34 7.49
N THR A 344 -29.81 -9.45 8.19
CA THR A 344 -29.83 -9.48 9.66
C THR A 344 -28.41 -9.56 10.20
N LEU A 345 -28.08 -8.71 11.17
CA LEU A 345 -26.85 -8.77 11.95
C LEU A 345 -26.98 -9.88 12.99
N LEU A 346 -26.30 -11.01 12.79
CA LEU A 346 -26.36 -12.16 13.67
C LEU A 346 -25.48 -11.99 14.91
N ASN A 347 -24.29 -11.41 14.74
CA ASN A 347 -23.32 -11.24 15.81
C ASN A 347 -22.27 -10.17 15.46
N ILE A 348 -21.50 -9.71 16.45
CA ILE A 348 -20.32 -8.84 16.24
C ILE A 348 -19.11 -9.51 16.89
N VAL A 349 -18.09 -9.80 16.08
CA VAL A 349 -16.83 -10.38 16.53
C VAL A 349 -15.71 -9.36 16.45
N VAL A 350 -14.85 -9.33 17.45
CA VAL A 350 -13.72 -8.38 17.52
C VAL A 350 -12.46 -9.07 17.03
N GLN A 351 -11.91 -8.57 15.92
CA GLN A 351 -10.63 -9.02 15.39
C GLN A 351 -9.50 -8.11 15.87
N VAL A 352 -8.33 -8.69 16.11
CA VAL A 352 -7.12 -7.92 16.47
C VAL A 352 -6.25 -7.83 15.23
N GLY A 353 -6.06 -6.62 14.73
CA GLY A 353 -5.23 -6.36 13.56
C GLY A 353 -3.74 -6.45 13.86
N ARG A 354 -2.95 -6.43 12.78
CA ARG A 354 -1.48 -6.48 12.77
C ARG A 354 -0.76 -5.42 13.60
N THR A 355 -1.45 -4.33 13.95
CA THR A 355 -0.97 -3.20 14.76
C THR A 355 -1.63 -3.14 16.15
N GLY A 356 -2.30 -4.23 16.55
CA GLY A 356 -3.01 -4.34 17.82
C GLY A 356 -4.39 -3.69 17.84
N VAL A 357 -4.82 -3.03 16.76
CA VAL A 357 -6.16 -2.42 16.66
C VAL A 357 -7.25 -3.48 16.76
N LEU A 358 -8.21 -3.26 17.64
CA LEU A 358 -9.42 -4.07 17.76
C LEU A 358 -10.46 -3.54 16.76
N THR A 359 -10.75 -4.34 15.73
CA THR A 359 -11.73 -4.01 14.68
C THR A 359 -12.99 -4.87 14.87
N PRO A 360 -14.16 -4.24 15.10
CA PRO A 360 -15.42 -4.97 15.13
C PRO A 360 -15.85 -5.37 13.72
N VAL A 361 -16.25 -6.63 13.56
CA VAL A 361 -16.73 -7.21 12.31
C VAL A 361 -18.12 -7.76 12.54
N ALA A 362 -19.08 -7.29 11.75
CA ALA A 362 -20.43 -7.81 11.70
C ALA A 362 -20.43 -9.20 11.07
N GLU A 363 -21.04 -10.17 11.75
CA GLU A 363 -21.45 -11.46 11.18
C GLU A 363 -22.91 -11.34 10.76
N LEU A 364 -23.17 -11.54 9.48
CA LEU A 364 -24.45 -11.26 8.84
C LEU A 364 -25.10 -12.56 8.41
N GLN A 365 -26.44 -12.57 8.37
CA GLN A 365 -27.16 -13.57 7.60
C GLN A 365 -26.67 -13.46 6.15
N PRO A 366 -26.18 -14.56 5.53
CA PRO A 366 -25.59 -14.49 4.19
C PRO A 366 -26.55 -13.86 3.18
N VAL A 367 -26.08 -12.83 2.47
CA VAL A 367 -26.84 -12.09 1.47
C VAL A 367 -26.04 -11.95 0.18
N LEU A 368 -26.64 -12.20 -0.97
CA LEU A 368 -25.99 -12.04 -2.27
C LEU A 368 -25.90 -10.56 -2.63
N LEU A 369 -24.70 -9.99 -2.74
CA LEU A 369 -24.48 -8.57 -3.03
C LEU A 369 -23.38 -8.39 -4.08
N SER A 370 -23.69 -7.74 -5.20
CA SER A 370 -22.78 -7.56 -6.34
C SER A 370 -22.12 -8.89 -6.77
N GLY A 371 -22.93 -9.92 -6.99
CA GLY A 371 -22.48 -11.23 -7.49
C GLY A 371 -21.72 -12.13 -6.49
N SER A 372 -21.50 -11.70 -5.24
CA SER A 372 -20.89 -12.56 -4.22
C SER A 372 -21.68 -12.56 -2.91
N THR A 373 -21.64 -13.70 -2.20
CA THR A 373 -22.31 -13.85 -0.92
C THR A 373 -21.53 -13.11 0.17
N VAL A 374 -22.15 -12.12 0.79
CA VAL A 374 -21.62 -11.37 1.92
C VAL A 374 -22.18 -11.97 3.22
N ALA A 375 -21.30 -12.57 4.01
CA ALA A 375 -21.61 -13.07 5.36
C ALA A 375 -20.90 -12.25 6.46
N ARG A 376 -19.97 -11.36 6.09
CA ARG A 376 -19.23 -10.52 7.03
C ARG A 376 -19.08 -9.11 6.46
N ALA A 377 -19.18 -8.11 7.33
CA ALA A 377 -18.96 -6.71 6.96
C ALA A 377 -18.20 -5.96 8.05
N THR A 378 -17.40 -4.97 7.68
CA THR A 378 -16.71 -4.13 8.68
C THR A 378 -17.69 -3.18 9.37
N LEU A 379 -17.47 -2.96 10.67
CA LEU A 379 -18.17 -1.96 11.46
C LEU A 379 -17.30 -0.74 11.79
N HIS A 380 -16.06 -0.67 11.31
CA HIS A 380 -15.24 0.51 11.58
C HIS A 380 -14.45 0.37 12.88
N ASN A 381 -15.09 0.85 13.93
CA ASN A 381 -14.60 1.05 15.28
C ASN A 381 -15.82 1.25 16.20
N GLN A 382 -15.59 1.45 17.50
CA GLN A 382 -16.68 1.68 18.47
C GLN A 382 -17.49 2.94 18.12
N ASP A 383 -16.84 4.03 17.72
CA ASP A 383 -17.51 5.30 17.48
C ASP A 383 -18.49 5.21 16.28
N GLU A 384 -18.17 4.41 15.27
CA GLU A 384 -19.07 4.12 14.14
C GLU A 384 -20.26 3.24 14.54
N ILE A 385 -20.05 2.27 15.44
CA ILE A 385 -21.15 1.48 16.02
C ILE A 385 -22.10 2.39 16.80
N ASP A 386 -21.56 3.29 17.62
CA ASP A 386 -22.34 4.23 18.43
C ASP A 386 -23.10 5.23 17.54
N ARG A 387 -22.42 5.81 16.53
CA ARG A 387 -23.02 6.77 15.59
C ARG A 387 -24.20 6.18 14.82
N LYS A 388 -24.07 4.92 14.38
CA LYS A 388 -25.09 4.19 13.63
C LYS A 388 -26.09 3.45 14.53
N ASP A 389 -25.86 3.45 15.85
CA ASP A 389 -26.58 2.68 16.87
C ASP A 389 -26.75 1.20 16.46
N VAL A 390 -25.67 0.53 16.05
CA VAL A 390 -25.73 -0.86 15.57
C VAL A 390 -25.84 -1.84 16.74
N ARG A 391 -26.83 -2.75 16.69
CA ARG A 391 -27.08 -3.74 17.74
C ARG A 391 -27.22 -5.15 17.16
N ILE A 392 -26.75 -6.15 17.89
CA ILE A 392 -26.92 -7.55 17.50
C ILE A 392 -28.41 -7.86 17.37
N GLY A 393 -28.80 -8.50 16.25
CA GLY A 393 -30.19 -8.77 15.87
C GLY A 393 -30.82 -7.72 14.97
N ASP A 394 -30.20 -6.56 14.77
CA ASP A 394 -30.73 -5.52 13.88
C ASP A 394 -30.82 -6.00 12.43
N THR A 395 -31.81 -5.48 11.71
CA THR A 395 -31.79 -5.50 10.25
C THR A 395 -30.91 -4.34 9.78
N VAL A 396 -29.82 -4.65 9.06
CA VAL A 396 -28.82 -3.68 8.62
C VAL A 396 -28.78 -3.60 7.10
N LEU A 397 -28.58 -2.39 6.58
CA LEU A 397 -28.32 -2.16 5.18
C LEU A 397 -26.81 -2.27 4.93
N VAL A 398 -26.41 -3.17 4.06
CA VAL A 398 -25.03 -3.52 3.75
C VAL A 398 -24.73 -3.18 2.31
N GLU A 399 -23.56 -2.60 2.07
CA GLU A 399 -23.06 -2.26 0.75
C GLU A 399 -21.62 -2.74 0.58
N LYS A 400 -21.15 -2.84 -0.66
CA LYS A 400 -19.73 -3.02 -0.95
C LYS A 400 -19.13 -1.70 -1.43
N ALA A 401 -18.29 -1.10 -0.59
CA ALA A 401 -17.53 0.08 -1.00
C ALA A 401 -16.64 -0.27 -2.19
N GLY A 402 -16.83 0.42 -3.31
CA GLY A 402 -16.14 0.17 -4.58
C GLY A 402 -16.29 -1.27 -5.08
N GLU A 403 -17.43 -1.91 -4.81
CA GLU A 403 -17.75 -3.32 -5.13
C GLU A 403 -16.82 -4.38 -4.47
N ILE A 404 -15.95 -3.97 -3.55
CA ILE A 404 -14.90 -4.83 -2.97
C ILE A 404 -15.08 -5.08 -1.46
N ILE A 405 -15.27 -4.04 -0.65
CA ILE A 405 -15.25 -4.17 0.83
C ILE A 405 -16.67 -4.05 1.40
N PRO A 406 -17.25 -5.12 1.96
CA PRO A 406 -18.56 -5.04 2.58
C PRO A 406 -18.54 -4.22 3.87
N ALA A 407 -19.45 -3.26 3.99
CA ALA A 407 -19.60 -2.40 5.16
C ALA A 407 -21.09 -2.24 5.52
N VAL A 408 -21.36 -2.10 6.82
CA VAL A 408 -22.71 -1.75 7.30
C VAL A 408 -22.91 -0.24 7.15
N LEU A 409 -23.88 0.16 6.34
CA LEU A 409 -24.18 1.56 6.06
C LEU A 409 -25.06 2.17 7.16
N LYS A 410 -26.22 1.56 7.41
CA LYS A 410 -27.19 2.01 8.42
C LYS A 410 -28.04 0.87 8.96
N VAL A 411 -28.67 1.10 10.11
CA VAL A 411 -29.65 0.20 10.70
C VAL A 411 -31.05 0.57 10.22
N ASN A 412 -31.87 -0.43 9.88
CA ASN A 412 -33.30 -0.24 9.71
C ASN A 412 -34.01 -0.28 11.07
N LEU A 413 -34.14 0.89 11.69
CA LEU A 413 -34.73 1.07 13.02
C LEU A 413 -36.18 0.59 13.12
N SER A 414 -36.93 0.60 12.02
CA SER A 414 -38.35 0.15 12.01
C SER A 414 -38.51 -1.36 12.24
N ARG A 415 -37.45 -2.13 12.02
CA ARG A 415 -37.41 -3.59 12.19
C ARG A 415 -36.54 -4.03 13.36
N ARG A 416 -36.20 -3.10 14.26
CA ARG A 416 -35.38 -3.39 15.43
C ARG A 416 -36.11 -4.32 16.40
N PRO A 417 -35.49 -5.44 16.83
CA PRO A 417 -36.03 -6.26 17.91
C PRO A 417 -36.13 -5.48 19.23
N GLU A 418 -37.19 -5.72 20.01
CA GLU A 418 -37.42 -4.98 21.27
C GLU A 418 -36.31 -5.17 22.32
N ASN A 419 -35.63 -6.32 22.32
CA ASN A 419 -34.60 -6.68 23.31
C ASN A 419 -33.16 -6.37 22.86
N SER A 420 -32.98 -5.53 21.83
CA SER A 420 -31.67 -5.21 21.26
C SER A 420 -30.86 -4.29 22.18
N LYS A 421 -29.67 -4.73 22.61
CA LYS A 421 -28.78 -3.95 23.48
C LYS A 421 -27.69 -3.21 22.68
N PRO A 422 -27.30 -1.99 23.08
CA PRO A 422 -26.11 -1.33 22.55
C PRO A 422 -24.87 -2.23 22.67
N TYR A 423 -23.99 -2.18 21.69
CA TYR A 423 -22.77 -2.99 21.67
C TYR A 423 -21.56 -2.17 22.11
N SER A 424 -20.79 -2.68 23.07
CA SER A 424 -19.53 -2.10 23.53
C SER A 424 -18.41 -3.12 23.37
N ILE A 425 -17.35 -2.77 22.62
CA ILE A 425 -16.14 -3.58 22.49
C ILE A 425 -15.53 -3.84 23.87
N LEU A 426 -15.54 -2.84 24.76
CA LEU A 426 -14.99 -2.98 26.10
C LEU A 426 -15.74 -4.04 26.92
N GLU A 427 -17.08 -4.00 26.91
CA GLU A 427 -17.90 -4.98 27.62
C GLU A 427 -17.84 -6.36 26.96
N ALA A 428 -17.92 -6.44 25.63
CA ALA A 428 -17.90 -7.68 24.87
C ALA A 428 -16.58 -8.45 25.03
N THR A 429 -15.48 -7.73 25.27
CA THR A 429 -14.15 -8.31 25.47
C THR A 429 -13.76 -8.43 26.95
N GLY A 430 -14.59 -7.94 27.87
CA GLY A 430 -14.25 -7.85 29.30
C GLY A 430 -13.02 -6.97 29.58
N GLY A 431 -12.71 -6.03 28.69
CA GLY A 431 -11.49 -5.22 28.76
C GLY A 431 -10.20 -5.95 28.40
N LEU A 432 -10.28 -7.14 27.81
CA LEU A 432 -9.13 -7.97 27.47
C LEU A 432 -9.06 -8.28 25.97
N CYS A 433 -7.85 -8.35 25.42
CA CYS A 433 -7.62 -8.61 24.02
C CYS A 433 -8.03 -10.05 23.67
N PRO A 434 -8.91 -10.29 22.68
CA PRO A 434 -9.36 -11.65 22.35
C PRO A 434 -8.26 -12.54 21.76
N ALA A 435 -7.15 -11.95 21.30
CA ALA A 435 -6.01 -12.69 20.75
C ALA A 435 -4.97 -13.12 21.80
N CYS A 436 -4.86 -12.41 22.95
CA CYS A 436 -3.79 -12.65 23.91
C CYS A 436 -4.18 -12.50 25.38
N GLY A 437 -5.44 -12.18 25.69
CA GLY A 437 -5.96 -12.04 27.05
C GLY A 437 -5.45 -10.83 27.84
N ASN A 438 -4.62 -9.96 27.27
CA ASN A 438 -4.08 -8.78 27.97
C ASN A 438 -5.01 -7.56 27.89
N PRO A 439 -4.89 -6.57 28.80
CA PRO A 439 -5.72 -5.37 28.79
C PRO A 439 -5.73 -4.65 27.43
N ILE A 440 -6.88 -4.07 27.10
CA ILE A 440 -7.04 -3.17 25.95
C ILE A 440 -7.14 -1.72 26.42
N MET A 441 -6.71 -0.78 25.58
CA MET A 441 -6.75 0.64 25.86
C MET A 441 -7.21 1.43 24.64
N LYS A 442 -7.94 2.52 24.86
CA LYS A 442 -8.25 3.54 23.86
C LYS A 442 -7.44 4.79 24.21
N GLU A 443 -6.47 5.14 23.37
CA GLU A 443 -5.65 6.34 23.56
C GLU A 443 -6.49 7.61 23.45
N GLU A 444 -6.13 8.63 24.24
CA GLU A 444 -6.80 9.93 24.20
C GLU A 444 -6.65 10.59 22.82
N GLY A 445 -7.77 11.00 22.22
CA GLY A 445 -7.81 11.55 20.85
C GLY A 445 -7.76 10.50 19.72
N LYS A 446 -7.78 9.20 20.03
CA LYS A 446 -7.88 8.11 19.04
C LYS A 446 -9.25 7.42 19.13
N VAL A 447 -9.75 6.97 17.98
CA VAL A 447 -11.08 6.33 17.85
C VAL A 447 -11.07 4.81 18.09
N ALA A 448 -9.91 4.17 18.02
CA ALA A 448 -9.79 2.71 18.04
C ALA A 448 -9.27 2.17 19.38
N TRP A 449 -9.88 1.10 19.86
CA TRP A 449 -9.33 0.27 20.93
C TRP A 449 -8.12 -0.50 20.42
N ARG A 450 -7.10 -0.66 21.27
CA ARG A 450 -5.87 -1.38 20.93
C ARG A 450 -5.48 -2.34 22.04
N CYS A 451 -4.91 -3.47 21.65
CA CYS A 451 -4.18 -4.35 22.55
C CYS A 451 -2.88 -3.67 22.95
N THR A 452 -2.62 -3.59 24.25
CA THR A 452 -1.38 -3.00 24.80
C THR A 452 -0.22 -3.99 24.83
N ASN A 453 -0.48 -5.26 24.58
CA ASN A 453 0.56 -6.29 24.62
C ASN A 453 1.35 -6.35 23.31
N PHE A 454 2.64 -6.06 23.39
CA PHE A 454 3.60 -6.10 22.28
C PHE A 454 3.95 -7.53 21.83
N THR A 455 3.76 -8.53 22.69
CA THR A 455 3.94 -9.94 22.33
C THR A 455 2.64 -10.59 21.86
N CYS A 456 1.62 -9.79 21.55
CA CYS A 456 0.33 -10.31 21.09
C CYS A 456 0.51 -11.19 19.84
N PRO A 457 0.00 -12.43 19.83
CA PRO A 457 0.01 -13.32 18.67
C PRO A 457 -0.47 -12.68 17.36
N ALA A 458 -1.47 -11.81 17.44
CA ALA A 458 -2.03 -11.11 16.28
C ALA A 458 -1.08 -10.05 15.70
N GLN A 459 -0.06 -9.64 16.47
CA GLN A 459 0.96 -8.68 16.08
C GLN A 459 2.31 -9.35 15.79
N ALA A 460 2.47 -10.65 16.08
CA ALA A 460 3.75 -11.35 16.04
C ALA A 460 4.47 -11.24 14.68
N VAL A 461 3.74 -11.37 13.56
CA VAL A 461 4.31 -11.24 12.20
C VAL A 461 4.88 -9.84 11.99
N THR A 462 4.13 -8.79 12.36
CA THR A 462 4.58 -7.40 12.27
C THR A 462 5.77 -7.15 13.19
N GLY A 463 5.71 -7.69 14.42
CA GLY A 463 6.78 -7.60 15.41
C GLY A 463 8.07 -8.22 14.92
N ILE A 464 8.03 -9.46 14.42
CA ILE A 464 9.19 -10.15 13.81
C ILE A 464 9.75 -9.35 12.64
N THR A 465 8.88 -8.87 11.75
CA THR A 465 9.30 -8.10 10.57
C THR A 465 9.97 -6.77 10.96
N HIS A 466 9.39 -6.04 11.93
CA HIS A 466 9.96 -4.79 12.44
C HIS A 466 11.29 -5.03 13.16
N PHE A 467 11.38 -6.07 13.99
CA PHE A 467 12.58 -6.47 14.70
C PHE A 467 13.75 -6.75 13.74
N CYS A 468 13.45 -7.39 12.60
CA CYS A 468 14.43 -7.70 11.56
C CYS A 468 14.72 -6.53 10.60
N SER A 469 14.01 -5.41 10.72
CA SER A 469 14.15 -4.28 9.79
C SER A 469 15.54 -3.62 9.87
N ARG A 470 15.91 -2.92 8.80
CA ARG A 470 17.20 -2.23 8.68
C ARG A 470 17.47 -1.18 9.77
N ALA A 471 16.41 -0.52 10.27
CA ALA A 471 16.52 0.46 11.35
C ALA A 471 16.64 -0.20 12.74
N ALA A 472 16.11 -1.41 12.88
CA ALA A 472 16.23 -2.25 14.07
C ALA A 472 17.51 -3.11 13.99
N LEU A 473 17.40 -4.44 14.05
CA LEU A 473 18.55 -5.35 14.12
C LEU A 473 19.14 -5.77 12.76
N ASP A 474 18.59 -5.27 11.65
CA ASP A 474 19.13 -5.45 10.29
C ASP A 474 19.33 -6.92 9.87
N VAL A 475 18.30 -7.74 10.09
CA VAL A 475 18.27 -9.16 9.70
C VAL A 475 17.58 -9.28 8.34
N GLU A 476 18.29 -8.88 7.27
CA GLU A 476 17.76 -8.73 5.90
C GLU A 476 17.01 -9.96 5.35
N SER A 477 17.38 -11.17 5.79
CA SER A 477 16.86 -12.40 5.22
C SER A 477 15.51 -12.84 5.83
N ILE A 478 15.01 -12.18 6.88
CA ILE A 478 13.70 -12.46 7.49
C ILE A 478 12.72 -11.34 7.12
N GLY A 479 12.01 -11.51 6.00
CA GLY A 479 10.91 -10.65 5.57
C GLY A 479 9.53 -11.15 6.01
N SER A 480 8.46 -10.46 5.60
CA SER A 480 7.09 -10.78 6.02
C SER A 480 6.66 -12.22 5.75
N SER A 481 7.01 -12.78 4.60
CA SER A 481 6.66 -14.18 4.26
C SER A 481 7.35 -15.21 5.14
N VAL A 482 8.59 -14.92 5.57
CA VAL A 482 9.34 -15.76 6.50
C VAL A 482 8.76 -15.63 7.91
N ALA A 483 8.41 -14.42 8.33
CA ALA A 483 7.74 -14.16 9.61
C ALA A 483 6.39 -14.87 9.71
N GLU A 484 5.59 -14.86 8.64
CA GLU A 484 4.33 -15.61 8.55
C GLU A 484 4.55 -17.12 8.67
N ALA A 485 5.55 -17.67 7.96
CA ALA A 485 5.88 -19.08 8.01
C ALA A 485 6.42 -19.52 9.39
N LEU A 486 7.27 -18.71 10.03
CA LEU A 486 7.77 -18.95 11.38
C LEU A 486 6.64 -18.98 12.41
N ARG A 487 5.67 -18.06 12.26
CA ARG A 487 4.50 -18.03 13.14
C ARG A 487 3.55 -19.21 12.87
N GLY A 488 3.26 -19.49 11.60
CA GLY A 488 2.35 -20.54 11.18
C GLY A 488 2.86 -21.96 11.50
N SER A 489 4.18 -22.17 11.46
CA SER A 489 4.81 -23.42 11.86
C SER A 489 4.98 -23.57 13.38
N GLY A 490 4.73 -22.50 14.14
CA GLY A 490 4.95 -22.48 15.60
C GLY A 490 6.42 -22.42 16.02
N LEU A 491 7.37 -22.22 15.08
CA LEU A 491 8.80 -22.11 15.38
C LEU A 491 9.16 -20.80 16.11
N ALA A 492 8.39 -19.73 15.89
CA ALA A 492 8.55 -18.48 16.63
C ALA A 492 7.17 -17.90 17.00
N ALA A 493 6.96 -17.65 18.29
CA ALA A 493 5.81 -16.93 18.82
C ALA A 493 6.08 -15.45 19.00
N SER A 494 7.34 -15.09 19.24
CA SER A 494 7.84 -13.73 19.39
C SER A 494 9.09 -13.51 18.55
N ALA A 495 9.54 -12.25 18.46
CA ALA A 495 10.79 -11.93 17.77
C ALA A 495 12.05 -12.42 18.52
N LEU A 496 11.98 -12.62 19.84
CA LEU A 496 13.12 -13.12 20.62
C LEU A 496 13.36 -14.62 20.42
N ASP A 497 12.32 -15.37 20.04
CA ASP A 497 12.44 -16.81 19.75
C ASP A 497 13.38 -17.08 18.56
N LEU A 498 13.60 -16.06 17.70
CA LEU A 498 14.53 -16.13 16.59
C LEU A 498 15.96 -16.50 17.04
N PHE A 499 16.39 -16.07 18.23
CA PHE A 499 17.72 -16.36 18.76
C PHE A 499 17.90 -17.82 19.21
N SER A 500 16.81 -18.58 19.30
CA SER A 500 16.83 -20.00 19.67
C SER A 500 16.67 -20.93 18.46
N LEU A 501 16.49 -20.38 17.25
CA LEU A 501 16.33 -21.17 16.04
C LEU A 501 17.64 -21.84 15.64
N THR A 502 17.55 -23.10 15.24
CA THR A 502 18.68 -23.85 14.67
C THR A 502 18.73 -23.69 13.14
N LEU A 503 19.91 -23.92 12.55
CA LEU A 503 20.09 -23.91 11.10
C LEU A 503 19.13 -24.88 10.41
N GLU A 504 18.95 -26.07 10.97
CA GLU A 504 18.08 -27.10 10.41
C GLU A 504 16.60 -26.68 10.42
N GLN A 505 16.11 -26.11 11.53
CA GLN A 505 14.74 -25.63 11.64
C GLN A 505 14.46 -24.51 10.63
N LEU A 506 15.38 -23.54 10.54
CA LEU A 506 15.18 -22.38 9.67
C LEU A 506 15.36 -22.74 8.19
N ALA A 507 16.35 -23.58 7.85
CA ALA A 507 16.58 -24.01 6.47
C ALA A 507 15.40 -24.84 5.91
N ASN A 508 14.79 -25.66 6.76
CA ASN A 508 13.64 -26.50 6.40
C ASN A 508 12.28 -25.79 6.56
N LEU A 509 12.27 -24.52 6.96
CA LEU A 509 11.04 -23.74 7.05
C LEU A 509 10.33 -23.70 5.71
N ASN A 510 9.07 -24.16 5.70
CA ASN A 510 8.24 -24.14 4.52
C ASN A 510 7.59 -22.76 4.33
N LEU A 511 7.90 -22.12 3.21
CA LEU A 511 7.35 -20.84 2.77
C LEU A 511 6.34 -21.01 1.62
N GLY A 512 5.98 -22.25 1.29
CA GLY A 512 4.95 -22.62 0.32
C GLY A 512 3.76 -23.27 1.01
N THR A 513 2.91 -23.97 0.26
CA THR A 513 1.76 -24.70 0.82
C THR A 513 2.18 -26.10 1.28
N ALA A 514 1.25 -26.86 1.87
CA ALA A 514 1.49 -28.26 2.20
C ALA A 514 1.69 -29.11 0.93
N GLU A 515 0.98 -28.80 -0.17
CA GLU A 515 1.13 -29.50 -1.44
C GLU A 515 2.35 -29.05 -2.25
N GLU A 516 2.74 -27.78 -2.17
CA GLU A 516 3.93 -27.22 -2.86
C GLU A 516 4.93 -26.63 -1.85
N PRO A 517 5.73 -27.49 -1.18
CA PRO A 517 6.65 -27.03 -0.16
C PRO A 517 7.81 -26.25 -0.78
N ARG A 518 7.99 -25.01 -0.33
CA ARG A 518 9.13 -24.16 -0.72
C ARG A 518 10.00 -23.92 0.49
N ARG A 519 11.16 -24.58 0.56
CA ARG A 519 12.09 -24.42 1.68
C ARG A 519 12.78 -23.07 1.63
N TYR A 520 13.01 -22.47 2.80
CA TYR A 520 13.77 -21.22 2.92
C TYR A 520 15.23 -21.36 2.47
N GLY A 521 15.82 -22.53 2.71
CA GLY A 521 17.14 -22.92 2.21
C GLY A 521 18.29 -22.58 3.16
N GLU A 522 19.30 -23.44 3.16
CA GLU A 522 20.42 -23.42 4.12
C GLU A 522 21.24 -22.12 4.04
N LYS A 523 21.51 -21.61 2.83
CA LYS A 523 22.28 -20.37 2.66
C LYS A 523 21.60 -19.14 3.30
N ASN A 524 20.28 -19.02 3.12
CA ASN A 524 19.53 -17.91 3.69
C ASN A 524 19.35 -18.07 5.20
N ALA A 525 19.15 -19.30 5.66
CA ALA A 525 19.11 -19.65 7.08
C ALA A 525 20.42 -19.29 7.78
N GLN A 526 21.58 -19.66 7.20
CA GLN A 526 22.87 -19.28 7.75
C GLN A 526 23.04 -17.76 7.79
N LYS A 527 22.71 -17.05 6.70
CA LYS A 527 22.76 -15.57 6.68
C LYS A 527 21.90 -14.95 7.78
N ALA A 528 20.70 -15.49 8.03
CA ALA A 528 19.80 -15.01 9.08
C ALA A 528 20.39 -15.24 10.48
N LEU A 529 20.92 -16.44 10.73
CA LEU A 529 21.52 -16.80 12.02
C LEU A 529 22.79 -15.99 12.29
N ASP A 530 23.63 -15.78 11.28
CA ASP A 530 24.83 -14.94 11.41
C ASP A 530 24.44 -13.49 11.74
N ALA A 531 23.41 -12.96 11.08
CA ALA A 531 22.90 -11.62 11.38
C ALA A 531 22.33 -11.52 12.80
N LEU A 532 21.60 -12.54 13.28
CA LEU A 532 21.11 -12.60 14.66
C LEU A 532 22.25 -12.69 15.67
N GLN A 533 23.31 -13.45 15.39
CA GLN A 533 24.49 -13.49 16.25
C GLN A 533 25.18 -12.13 16.32
N ASN A 534 25.37 -11.47 15.19
CA ASN A 534 25.92 -10.10 15.14
C ASN A 534 25.01 -9.09 15.85
N ALA A 535 23.69 -9.29 15.80
CA ALA A 535 22.72 -8.39 16.43
C ALA A 535 22.86 -8.32 17.95
N ARG A 536 23.41 -9.36 18.60
CA ARG A 536 23.69 -9.39 20.05
C ARG A 536 24.61 -8.24 20.49
N GLU A 537 25.52 -7.82 19.62
CA GLU A 537 26.52 -6.78 19.88
C GLU A 537 26.08 -5.39 19.38
N LEU A 538 24.86 -5.26 18.84
CA LEU A 538 24.35 -3.97 18.36
C LEU A 538 24.07 -3.01 19.53
N PRO A 539 24.22 -1.69 19.30
CA PRO A 539 24.09 -0.69 20.35
C PRO A 539 22.65 -0.57 20.87
N LEU A 540 22.50 -0.05 22.09
CA LEU A 540 21.23 0.09 22.81
C LEU A 540 20.10 0.72 21.97
N GLU A 541 20.39 1.77 21.20
CA GLU A 541 19.36 2.43 20.37
C GLU A 541 18.71 1.48 19.34
N ARG A 542 19.46 0.51 18.81
CA ARG A 542 18.96 -0.46 17.82
C ARG A 542 17.96 -1.41 18.46
N TRP A 543 18.26 -1.86 19.68
CA TRP A 543 17.39 -2.72 20.46
C TRP A 543 16.11 -2.01 20.94
N LEU A 544 16.23 -0.76 21.37
CA LEU A 544 15.07 0.07 21.72
C LEU A 544 14.11 0.27 20.54
N ILE A 545 14.65 0.44 19.33
CA ILE A 545 13.84 0.46 18.10
C ILE A 545 13.23 -0.93 17.85
N ALA A 546 14.01 -2.00 17.97
CA ALA A 546 13.59 -3.36 17.68
C ALA A 546 12.39 -3.84 18.51
N PHE A 547 12.29 -3.41 19.78
CA PHE A 547 11.13 -3.73 20.62
C PHE A 547 9.80 -3.16 20.11
N GLY A 548 9.84 -2.15 19.23
CA GLY A 548 8.62 -1.57 18.64
C GLY A 548 7.74 -0.87 19.66
N ILE A 549 8.32 -0.31 20.73
CA ILE A 549 7.59 0.43 21.77
C ILE A 549 6.98 1.70 21.14
N PRO A 550 5.70 2.02 21.39
CA PRO A 550 5.04 3.19 20.81
C PRO A 550 5.79 4.47 21.17
N GLN A 551 5.83 5.42 20.23
CA GLN A 551 6.56 6.68 20.36
C GLN A 551 8.10 6.55 20.42
N ILE A 552 8.66 5.34 20.32
CA ILE A 552 10.11 5.11 20.35
C ILE A 552 10.63 4.90 18.92
N GLY A 553 10.91 6.01 18.24
CA GLY A 553 11.64 6.01 16.97
C GLY A 553 13.13 6.28 17.15
N GLU A 554 13.87 6.39 16.05
CA GLU A 554 15.34 6.59 16.04
C GLU A 554 15.80 7.74 16.94
N VAL A 555 15.09 8.88 16.92
CA VAL A 555 15.45 10.07 17.71
C VAL A 555 15.35 9.81 19.21
N VAL A 556 14.25 9.17 19.65
CA VAL A 556 14.03 8.89 21.08
C VAL A 556 14.93 7.76 21.54
N ALA A 557 15.11 6.72 20.73
CA ALA A 557 16.05 5.64 21.01
C ALA A 557 17.49 6.15 21.16
N LYS A 558 17.90 7.13 20.34
CA LYS A 558 19.20 7.75 20.47
C LYS A 558 19.33 8.59 21.75
N ALA A 559 18.32 9.39 22.07
CA ALA A 559 18.30 10.16 23.31
C ALA A 559 18.36 9.24 24.56
N LEU A 560 17.69 8.09 24.52
CA LEU A 560 17.77 7.07 25.56
C LEU A 560 19.17 6.48 25.68
N ALA A 561 19.81 6.15 24.55
CA ALA A 561 21.21 5.69 24.54
C ALA A 561 22.19 6.76 25.04
N ASP A 562 21.96 8.04 24.75
CA ASP A 562 22.81 9.13 25.24
C ASP A 562 22.67 9.36 26.75
N THR A 563 21.55 8.94 27.35
CA THR A 563 21.19 9.17 28.75
C THR A 563 21.39 7.95 29.65
N HIS A 564 21.45 6.74 29.10
CA HIS A 564 21.54 5.49 29.86
C HIS A 564 22.65 4.57 29.34
N PRO A 565 23.37 3.86 30.21
CA PRO A 565 24.47 2.97 29.82
C PRO A 565 23.98 1.71 29.10
N ASP A 566 22.84 1.17 29.51
CA ASP A 566 22.32 -0.12 29.02
C ASP A 566 20.80 -0.19 29.14
N LEU A 567 20.23 -1.32 28.72
CA LEU A 567 18.78 -1.54 28.72
C LEU A 567 18.18 -1.61 30.13
N ASP A 568 18.89 -2.20 31.09
CA ASP A 568 18.40 -2.34 32.47
C ASP A 568 18.24 -0.96 33.13
N HIS A 569 19.20 -0.06 32.89
CA HIS A 569 19.12 1.32 33.37
C HIS A 569 18.00 2.13 32.70
N VAL A 570 17.64 1.82 31.44
CA VAL A 570 16.43 2.40 30.81
C VAL A 570 15.18 1.89 31.52
N ALA A 571 15.09 0.59 31.81
CA ALA A 571 13.93 -0.02 32.46
C ALA A 571 13.68 0.54 33.87
N GLU A 572 14.75 0.82 34.62
CA GLU A 572 14.68 1.31 36.00
C GLU A 572 14.78 2.85 36.12
N SER A 573 14.86 3.56 34.99
CA SER A 573 15.20 4.98 34.92
C SER A 573 14.33 5.89 35.81
N PRO A 574 14.93 6.55 36.82
CA PRO A 574 14.26 7.63 37.56
C PRO A 574 13.90 8.80 36.64
N TYR A 575 14.76 9.11 35.67
CA TYR A 575 14.53 10.22 34.73
C TYR A 575 13.25 10.04 33.91
N ILE A 576 12.98 8.83 33.41
CA ILE A 576 11.73 8.53 32.69
C ILE A 576 10.52 8.72 33.60
N ARG A 577 10.59 8.24 34.85
CA ARG A 577 9.50 8.38 35.84
C ARG A 577 9.28 9.84 36.25
N ASP A 578 10.36 10.60 36.38
CA ASP A 578 10.33 12.00 36.75
C ASP A 578 9.73 12.88 35.65
N ILE A 579 9.92 12.55 34.36
CA ILE A 579 9.21 13.22 33.26
C ILE A 579 7.70 13.03 33.37
N ILE A 580 7.25 11.81 33.71
CA ILE A 580 5.82 11.52 33.91
C ILE A 580 5.30 12.28 35.13
N ARG A 581 6.04 12.24 36.23
CA ARG A 581 5.68 12.95 37.46
C ARG A 581 5.63 14.46 37.27
N LEU A 582 6.57 15.01 36.50
CA LEU A 582 6.60 16.43 36.17
C LEU A 582 5.35 16.85 35.38
N ASP A 583 4.93 16.05 34.40
CA ASP A 583 3.70 16.30 33.62
C ASP A 583 2.47 16.36 34.54
N GLU A 584 2.34 15.39 35.47
CA GLU A 584 1.25 15.36 36.46
C GLU A 584 1.29 16.58 37.40
N LEU A 585 2.47 16.94 37.92
CA LEU A 585 2.63 18.08 38.82
C LEU A 585 2.34 19.40 38.13
N VAL A 586 2.80 19.57 36.88
CA VAL A 586 2.52 20.76 36.08
C VAL A 586 1.01 20.88 35.82
N GLU A 587 0.34 19.78 35.46
CA GLU A 587 -1.12 19.78 35.27
C GLU A 587 -1.86 20.17 36.57
N GLN A 588 -1.47 19.58 37.70
CA GLN A 588 -2.02 19.92 39.01
C GLN A 588 -1.76 21.39 39.37
N ALA A 589 -0.56 21.91 39.14
CA ALA A 589 -0.21 23.30 39.43
C ALA A 589 -1.01 24.26 38.55
N LEU A 590 -1.20 23.95 37.27
CA LEU A 590 -2.02 24.77 36.37
C LEU A 590 -3.50 24.80 36.81
N LYS A 591 -4.04 23.66 37.25
CA LYS A 591 -5.40 23.57 37.82
C LYS A 591 -5.53 24.31 39.16
N ALA A 592 -4.52 24.21 40.04
CA ALA A 592 -4.51 24.86 41.35
C ALA A 592 -4.18 26.36 41.28
N ASN A 593 -3.73 26.87 40.14
CA ASN A 593 -3.30 28.26 40.01
C ASN A 593 -4.44 29.24 40.37
N PRO A 594 -4.27 30.10 41.40
CA PRO A 594 -5.34 30.98 41.88
C PRO A 594 -5.74 32.06 40.87
N ASN A 595 -4.95 32.26 39.81
CA ASN A 595 -5.22 33.25 38.78
C ASN A 595 -6.06 32.75 37.61
N THR A 596 -6.45 31.46 37.59
CA THR A 596 -7.35 30.94 36.55
C THR A 596 -8.75 31.54 36.69
N ARG A 597 -9.48 31.61 35.57
CA ARG A 597 -10.85 32.16 35.56
C ARG A 597 -11.78 31.38 36.49
N GLU A 598 -11.64 30.05 36.50
CA GLU A 598 -12.44 29.14 37.33
C GLU A 598 -12.14 29.33 38.82
N ASN A 599 -10.88 29.35 39.24
CA ASN A 599 -10.53 29.52 40.65
C ASN A 599 -10.89 30.92 41.18
N ARG A 600 -10.70 31.98 40.38
CA ARG A 600 -11.17 33.32 40.73
C ARG A 600 -12.68 33.39 40.93
N LYS A 601 -13.45 32.60 40.17
CA LYS A 601 -14.90 32.49 40.31
C LYS A 601 -15.26 31.72 41.58
N ALA A 602 -14.64 30.56 41.82
CA ALA A 602 -14.86 29.75 43.02
C ALA A 602 -14.55 30.51 44.32
N VAL A 603 -13.48 31.30 44.33
CA VAL A 603 -13.13 32.18 45.47
C VAL A 603 -14.20 33.25 45.71
N ARG A 604 -14.76 33.85 44.64
CA ARG A 604 -15.86 34.83 44.77
C ARG A 604 -17.16 34.18 45.25
N GLU A 605 -17.40 32.93 44.87
CA GLU A 605 -18.58 32.14 45.25
C GLU A 605 -18.44 31.48 46.64
N GLY A 606 -17.28 31.65 47.31
CA GLY A 606 -17.01 31.11 48.65
C GLY A 606 -16.81 29.59 48.70
N THR A 607 -16.67 28.94 47.55
CA THR A 607 -16.50 27.49 47.42
C THR A 607 -15.04 27.05 47.48
N LEU A 608 -14.10 27.99 47.44
CA LEU A 608 -12.66 27.77 47.56
C LEU A 608 -12.01 28.93 48.33
N SER A 609 -11.12 28.65 49.29
CA SER A 609 -10.35 29.70 49.96
C SER A 609 -9.20 30.20 49.08
N ALA A 610 -9.02 31.52 49.00
CA ALA A 610 -7.92 32.14 48.26
C ALA A 610 -6.54 31.76 48.85
N GLU A 611 -6.45 31.65 50.17
CA GLU A 611 -5.21 31.28 50.87
C GLU A 611 -4.86 29.81 50.61
N GLU A 612 -5.84 28.92 50.67
CA GLU A 612 -5.63 27.48 50.40
C GLU A 612 -5.20 27.24 48.95
N ALA A 613 -5.83 27.92 47.98
CA ALA A 613 -5.45 27.82 46.57
C ALA A 613 -4.03 28.34 46.31
N GLN A 614 -3.66 29.46 46.93
CA GLN A 614 -2.31 30.03 46.82
C GLN A 614 -1.25 29.14 47.47
N GLN A 615 -1.55 28.57 48.65
CA GLN A 615 -0.68 27.65 49.36
C GLN A 615 -0.47 26.37 48.56
N ARG A 616 -1.54 25.77 48.05
CA ARG A 616 -1.47 24.55 47.22
C ARG A 616 -0.67 24.77 45.94
N TYR A 617 -0.89 25.91 45.26
CA TYR A 617 -0.12 26.26 44.07
C TYR A 617 1.38 26.40 44.39
N LYS A 618 1.72 27.03 45.52
CA LYS A 618 3.11 27.20 45.95
C LYS A 618 3.78 25.85 46.25
N GLU A 619 3.13 24.97 47.00
CA GLU A 619 3.64 23.63 47.31
C GLU A 619 3.94 22.84 46.03
N LEU A 620 3.02 22.85 45.06
CA LEU A 620 3.21 22.18 43.77
C LEU A 620 4.37 22.79 42.98
N THR A 621 4.55 24.11 42.98
CA THR A 621 5.69 24.74 42.30
C THR A 621 7.02 24.44 42.98
N ASP A 622 7.06 24.38 44.32
CA ASP A 622 8.27 24.04 45.07
C ASP A 622 8.67 22.57 44.80
N GLU A 623 7.69 21.64 44.72
CA GLU A 623 7.91 20.23 44.33
C GLU A 623 8.44 20.11 42.89
N ILE A 624 7.89 20.88 41.95
CA ILE A 624 8.36 20.94 40.56
C ILE A 624 9.81 21.46 40.48
N ASP A 625 10.13 22.52 41.20
CA ASP A 625 11.49 23.09 41.19
C ASP A 625 12.50 22.11 41.82
N ALA A 626 12.12 21.40 42.90
CA ALA A 626 12.94 20.36 43.49
C ALA A 626 13.18 19.17 42.54
N LEU A 627 12.14 18.72 41.82
CA LEU A 627 12.23 17.62 40.85
C LEU A 627 13.07 18.01 39.62
N THR A 628 12.95 19.24 39.14
CA THR A 628 13.59 19.69 37.88
C THR A 628 15.02 20.19 38.06
N GLY A 629 15.43 20.60 39.26
CA GLY A 629 16.73 21.24 39.52
C GLY A 629 17.92 20.50 38.93
N HIS A 630 18.09 19.22 39.29
CA HIS A 630 19.21 18.41 38.81
C HIS A 630 19.18 18.18 37.29
N TYR A 631 17.98 18.01 36.70
CA TYR A 631 17.85 17.78 35.25
C TYR A 631 18.12 19.05 34.42
N LEU A 632 17.85 20.24 35.00
CA LEU A 632 18.22 21.52 34.38
C LEU A 632 19.74 21.74 34.41
N GLU A 633 20.40 21.38 35.51
CA GLU A 633 21.86 21.48 35.67
C GLU A 633 22.61 20.56 34.71
N THR A 634 22.15 19.32 34.58
CA THR A 634 22.73 18.32 33.65
C THR A 634 22.36 18.57 32.19
N GLY A 635 21.35 19.39 31.92
CA GLY A 635 20.89 19.73 30.57
C GLY A 635 19.95 18.70 29.93
N TYR A 636 19.55 17.66 30.67
CA TYR A 636 18.53 16.69 30.27
C TYR A 636 17.12 17.29 30.17
N LEU A 637 16.90 18.41 30.86
CA LEU A 637 15.67 19.17 30.81
C LEU A 637 15.99 20.64 30.53
N ARG A 638 15.11 21.33 29.80
CA ARG A 638 15.26 22.74 29.45
C ARG A 638 14.01 23.50 29.84
N LYS A 639 14.18 24.67 30.46
CA LYS A 639 13.07 25.56 30.78
C LYS A 639 12.71 26.40 29.55
N ASN A 640 11.46 26.32 29.11
CA ASN A 640 10.95 27.09 27.98
C ASN A 640 10.46 28.48 28.45
N THR A 641 10.10 29.35 27.50
CA THR A 641 9.61 30.71 27.77
C THR A 641 8.25 30.77 28.50
N GLY A 642 7.52 29.65 28.59
CA GLY A 642 6.24 29.56 29.29
C GLY A 642 6.39 29.25 30.79
N LYS A 643 5.45 29.73 31.60
CA LYS A 643 5.39 29.41 33.04
C LYS A 643 5.13 27.91 33.21
N LEU A 644 5.98 27.22 33.98
CA LEU A 644 5.95 25.76 34.17
C LEU A 644 6.02 24.97 32.85
N SER A 645 6.76 25.50 31.87
CA SER A 645 6.99 24.83 30.59
C SER A 645 8.42 24.30 30.51
N TYR A 646 8.53 23.00 30.31
CA TYR A 646 9.80 22.28 30.24
C TYR A 646 9.87 21.46 28.96
N GLY A 647 11.07 21.34 28.38
CA GLY A 647 11.34 20.52 27.22
C GLY A 647 12.44 19.50 27.53
N SER A 648 12.23 18.27 27.09
CA SER A 648 13.17 17.14 27.20
C SER A 648 13.31 16.48 25.84
N GLU A 649 14.42 15.77 25.61
CA GLU A 649 14.60 15.00 24.37
C GLU A 649 13.69 13.76 24.36
N ILE A 650 13.34 13.24 25.54
CA ILE A 650 12.31 12.21 25.74
C ILE A 650 11.00 12.91 26.10
N GLY A 651 10.03 12.91 25.18
CA GLY A 651 8.71 13.50 25.43
C GLY A 651 7.86 12.69 26.43
N VAL A 652 6.88 13.34 27.06
CA VAL A 652 5.98 12.71 28.05
C VAL A 652 5.29 11.45 27.53
N ALA A 653 4.78 11.48 26.28
CA ALA A 653 4.10 10.33 25.69
C ALA A 653 5.06 9.12 25.50
N ALA A 654 6.31 9.38 25.15
CA ALA A 654 7.35 8.36 25.06
C ALA A 654 7.71 7.82 26.44
N ALA A 655 7.88 8.69 27.44
CA ALA A 655 8.15 8.30 28.82
C ALA A 655 7.04 7.40 29.39
N LYS A 656 5.77 7.77 29.20
CA LYS A 656 4.61 6.95 29.60
C LYS A 656 4.62 5.58 28.90
N SER A 657 4.94 5.54 27.60
CA SER A 657 5.00 4.29 26.83
C SER A 657 6.13 3.36 27.30
N LEU A 658 7.32 3.90 27.58
CA LEU A 658 8.46 3.16 28.12
C LEU A 658 8.16 2.60 29.51
N ASN A 659 7.68 3.44 30.42
CA ASN A 659 7.35 3.01 31.78
C ASN A 659 6.24 1.94 31.78
N SER A 660 5.21 2.11 30.94
CA SER A 660 4.16 1.12 30.76
C SER A 660 4.70 -0.22 30.23
N PHE A 661 5.62 -0.18 29.25
CA PHE A 661 6.25 -1.38 28.72
C PHE A 661 7.05 -2.12 29.80
N PHE A 662 8.04 -1.47 30.42
CA PHE A 662 8.96 -2.13 31.34
C PHE A 662 8.30 -2.60 32.65
N THR A 663 7.21 -1.97 33.07
CA THR A 663 6.43 -2.42 34.25
C THR A 663 5.40 -3.50 33.92
N SER A 664 5.15 -3.79 32.63
CA SER A 664 4.20 -4.82 32.21
C SER A 664 4.77 -6.23 32.35
N VAL A 665 3.89 -7.24 32.39
CA VAL A 665 4.28 -8.65 32.35
C VAL A 665 5.12 -8.97 31.11
N ALA A 666 4.78 -8.37 29.96
CA ALA A 666 5.51 -8.58 28.71
C ALA A 666 6.91 -7.94 28.73
N GLY A 667 7.06 -6.77 29.37
CA GLY A 667 8.36 -6.10 29.54
C GLY A 667 9.29 -6.89 30.43
N HIS A 668 8.82 -7.33 31.61
CA HIS A 668 9.60 -8.20 32.50
C HIS A 668 10.00 -9.51 31.79
N HIS A 669 9.05 -10.17 31.12
CA HIS A 669 9.36 -11.38 30.35
C HIS A 669 10.39 -11.13 29.23
N THR A 670 10.33 -9.97 28.56
CA THR A 670 11.31 -9.59 27.54
C THR A 670 12.71 -9.47 28.14
N LEU A 671 12.85 -8.80 29.29
CA LEU A 671 14.11 -8.67 30.00
C LEU A 671 14.64 -10.04 30.45
N ASP A 672 13.79 -10.88 31.05
CA ASP A 672 14.15 -12.24 31.48
C ASP A 672 14.67 -13.09 30.31
N VAL A 673 14.02 -13.02 29.14
CA VAL A 673 14.44 -13.74 27.94
C VAL A 673 15.78 -13.21 27.43
N LEU A 674 15.98 -11.89 27.39
CA LEU A 674 17.26 -11.29 26.97
C LEU A 674 18.40 -11.69 27.91
N HIS A 675 18.18 -11.62 29.23
CA HIS A 675 19.15 -12.07 30.23
C HIS A 675 19.46 -13.57 30.08
N GLY A 676 18.44 -14.40 29.87
CA GLY A 676 18.59 -15.84 29.61
C GLY A 676 19.36 -16.14 28.32
N LEU A 677 19.25 -15.28 27.30
CA LEU A 677 20.02 -15.34 26.07
C LEU A 677 21.43 -14.74 26.20
N GLY A 678 21.76 -14.10 27.33
CA GLY A 678 23.02 -13.39 27.55
C GLY A 678 23.16 -12.10 26.74
N ILE A 679 22.04 -11.46 26.40
CA ILE A 679 22.00 -10.22 25.61
C ILE A 679 21.71 -9.05 26.57
N ASN A 680 22.68 -8.14 26.73
CA ASN A 680 22.48 -6.86 27.44
C ASN A 680 22.95 -5.70 26.55
N PRO A 681 22.06 -5.07 25.77
CA PRO A 681 22.42 -4.01 24.83
C PRO A 681 23.08 -2.83 25.54
N GLN A 682 24.31 -2.50 25.14
CA GLN A 682 25.08 -1.39 25.70
C GLN A 682 24.96 -0.15 24.81
N SER A 683 24.91 1.01 25.43
CA SER A 683 25.01 2.28 24.71
C SER A 683 26.45 2.54 24.27
N GLN A 684 26.61 2.96 23.02
CA GLN A 684 27.91 3.42 22.50
C GLN A 684 28.12 4.93 22.65
N SER A 685 27.05 5.67 22.99
CA SER A 685 27.08 7.12 23.15
C SER A 685 26.85 7.58 24.58
N TYR A 686 26.60 6.65 25.50
CA TYR A 686 26.49 6.96 26.91
C TYR A 686 27.80 7.54 27.41
N ARG A 687 27.76 8.82 27.76
CA ARG A 687 28.87 9.50 28.40
C ARG A 687 28.64 9.42 29.89
N THR A 688 29.44 8.60 30.56
CA THR A 688 29.33 8.29 31.99
C THR A 688 29.28 9.53 32.89
N ASN A 689 29.70 10.71 32.43
CA ASN A 689 29.69 11.90 33.25
C ASN A 689 29.53 13.20 32.42
N LEU A 690 28.30 13.73 32.34
CA LEU A 690 28.08 15.18 32.27
C LEU A 690 28.54 15.89 33.57
N LEU A 691 28.84 15.12 34.63
CA LEU A 691 29.39 15.55 35.93
C LEU A 691 30.93 15.69 35.96
N GLU A 692 31.64 15.23 34.93
CA GLU A 692 33.10 15.35 34.79
C GLU A 692 33.49 16.00 33.46
N ILE A 693 32.59 16.75 32.84
CA ILE A 693 33.07 17.82 31.97
C ILE A 693 33.73 18.81 32.95
N PRO A 694 35.07 18.96 32.96
CA PRO A 694 35.66 20.01 33.76
C PRO A 694 34.98 21.32 33.35
N ALA A 695 34.90 22.31 34.23
CA ALA A 695 34.64 23.67 33.76
C ALA A 695 35.77 24.07 32.79
N GLY A 696 35.63 23.67 31.53
CA GLY A 696 36.57 23.89 30.47
C GLY A 696 36.28 25.24 29.85
N VAL A 697 37.27 25.77 29.14
CA VAL A 697 37.20 27.07 28.48
C VAL A 697 36.02 27.21 27.50
N LEU A 698 35.41 26.09 27.08
CA LEU A 698 34.24 26.07 26.19
C LEU A 698 32.91 25.78 26.91
N SER A 699 32.86 25.77 28.24
CA SER A 699 31.63 25.50 28.98
C SER A 699 30.48 26.44 28.59
N GLY A 700 29.32 25.87 28.27
CA GLY A 700 28.14 26.59 27.79
C GLY A 700 28.24 27.13 26.36
N LYS A 701 29.34 26.85 25.62
CA LYS A 701 29.51 27.26 24.22
C LYS A 701 29.01 26.19 23.27
N THR A 702 28.38 26.63 22.18
CA THR A 702 27.85 25.77 21.12
C THR A 702 28.59 26.03 19.81
N PHE A 703 28.99 24.96 19.12
CA PHE A 703 29.78 24.99 17.91
C PHE A 703 29.01 24.35 16.76
N VAL A 704 29.14 24.90 15.56
CA VAL A 704 28.79 24.20 14.32
C VAL A 704 30.07 24.01 13.52
N ILE A 705 30.24 22.82 12.93
CA ILE A 705 31.41 22.48 12.13
C ILE A 705 31.01 22.44 10.66
N THR A 706 31.81 23.06 9.79
CA THR A 706 31.55 23.11 8.34
C THR A 706 32.83 23.17 7.52
N GLY A 707 32.77 22.66 6.28
CA GLY A 707 33.90 22.63 5.36
C GLY A 707 34.87 21.48 5.63
N THR A 708 35.91 21.40 4.81
CA THR A 708 37.02 20.44 4.91
C THR A 708 38.07 20.98 5.86
N LEU A 709 38.29 20.25 6.95
CA LEU A 709 39.26 20.53 8.02
C LEU A 709 40.46 19.57 7.95
N SER A 710 41.51 19.83 8.74
CA SER A 710 42.71 18.98 8.78
C SER A 710 42.48 17.56 9.33
N GLN A 711 41.41 17.37 10.11
CA GLN A 711 41.01 16.10 10.73
C GLN A 711 39.52 15.82 10.47
N PRO A 712 39.06 14.56 10.61
CA PRO A 712 37.64 14.22 10.50
C PRO A 712 36.79 15.02 11.48
N ARG A 713 35.54 15.32 11.09
CA ARG A 713 34.62 16.10 11.91
C ARG A 713 34.49 15.57 13.35
N ASP A 714 34.41 14.26 13.52
CA ASP A 714 34.28 13.59 14.82
C ASP A 714 35.49 13.83 15.75
N HIS A 715 36.66 14.16 15.21
CA HIS A 715 37.82 14.57 16.00
C HIS A 715 37.56 15.94 16.67
N PHE A 716 37.07 16.92 15.91
CA PHE A 716 36.75 18.23 16.45
C PHE A 716 35.52 18.20 17.36
N GLU A 717 34.52 17.37 17.07
CA GLU A 717 33.37 17.18 17.97
C GLU A 717 33.80 16.61 19.33
N ARG A 718 34.82 15.72 19.35
CA ARG A 718 35.46 15.24 20.58
C ARG A 718 36.22 16.35 21.31
N LEU A 719 37.10 17.10 20.64
CA LEU A 719 37.85 18.21 21.25
C LEU A 719 36.94 19.28 21.86
N ILE A 720 35.86 19.65 21.15
CA ILE A 720 34.85 20.59 21.65
C ILE A 720 34.21 20.06 22.93
N ALA A 721 33.84 18.78 22.94
CA ALA A 721 33.23 18.14 24.11
C ALA A 721 34.20 18.00 25.29
N GLU A 722 35.46 17.63 25.04
CA GLU A 722 36.54 17.51 26.05
C GLU A 722 36.79 18.84 26.80
N HIS A 723 36.59 19.98 26.13
CA HIS A 723 36.74 21.32 26.72
C HIS A 723 35.41 21.93 27.18
N GLY A 724 34.33 21.15 27.20
CA GLY A 724 33.01 21.50 27.75
C GLY A 724 32.04 22.22 26.82
N GLY A 725 32.33 22.27 25.53
CA GLY A 725 31.43 22.79 24.51
C GLY A 725 30.50 21.73 23.92
N LYS A 726 29.49 22.17 23.14
CA LYS A 726 28.55 21.29 22.42
C LYS A 726 28.61 21.53 20.91
N ALA A 727 28.88 20.49 20.12
CA ALA A 727 28.77 20.56 18.67
C ALA A 727 27.32 20.29 18.19
N THR A 728 26.84 21.04 17.19
CA THR A 728 25.51 20.87 16.59
C THR A 728 25.59 20.89 15.05
N GLY A 729 24.58 20.30 14.39
CA GLY A 729 24.56 20.18 12.93
C GLY A 729 24.13 21.45 12.18
N ALA A 730 23.43 22.37 12.84
CA ALA A 730 22.78 23.53 12.22
C ALA A 730 23.05 24.83 12.99
N ILE A 731 23.28 25.92 12.25
CA ILE A 731 23.47 27.26 12.81
C ILE A 731 22.13 27.85 13.20
N SER A 732 22.06 28.32 14.45
CA SER A 732 20.98 29.11 15.05
C SER A 732 21.53 30.41 15.65
N LYS A 733 20.65 31.26 16.18
CA LYS A 733 21.07 32.45 16.96
C LYS A 733 21.78 32.11 18.27
N SER A 734 21.61 30.88 18.78
CA SER A 734 22.24 30.43 20.02
C SER A 734 23.58 29.72 19.77
N THR A 735 24.04 29.64 18.51
CA THR A 735 25.37 29.11 18.16
C THR A 735 26.45 30.10 18.61
N SER A 736 27.42 29.64 19.40
CA SER A 736 28.53 30.48 19.88
C SER A 736 29.62 30.67 18.84
N TYR A 737 29.97 29.62 18.09
CA TYR A 737 31.01 29.66 17.07
C TYR A 737 30.68 28.75 15.87
N LEU A 738 31.10 29.18 14.68
CA LEU A 738 31.19 28.33 13.48
C LEU A 738 32.66 27.99 13.22
N LEU A 739 33.06 26.75 13.46
CA LEU A 739 34.38 26.24 13.06
C LEU A 739 34.33 25.89 11.57
N ALA A 740 35.04 26.65 10.75
CA ALA A 740 34.90 26.58 9.29
C ALA A 740 36.21 26.34 8.54
N GLY A 741 36.32 25.19 7.88
CA GLY A 741 37.38 24.83 6.96
C GLY A 741 37.13 25.31 5.52
N SER A 742 37.89 24.76 4.56
CA SER A 742 37.72 25.09 3.13
C SER A 742 36.39 24.55 2.59
N GLY A 743 35.71 25.27 1.68
CA GLY A 743 34.46 24.79 1.04
C GLY A 743 33.16 24.93 1.85
N GLY A 744 33.15 25.57 3.03
CA GLY A 744 31.96 25.71 3.90
C GLY A 744 31.02 26.90 3.62
N GLY A 745 30.78 27.27 2.36
CA GLY A 745 30.18 28.55 1.96
C GLY A 745 28.78 28.85 2.53
N SER A 746 27.82 27.94 2.38
CA SER A 746 26.40 28.18 2.75
C SER A 746 26.18 28.37 4.25
N LYS A 747 26.94 27.66 5.10
CA LYS A 747 26.89 27.83 6.56
C LYS A 747 27.64 29.07 7.02
N ARG A 748 28.74 29.46 6.34
CA ARG A 748 29.43 30.74 6.61
C ARG A 748 28.52 31.94 6.37
N GLU A 749 27.81 31.98 5.24
CA GLU A 749 26.84 33.04 4.96
C GLU A 749 25.72 33.12 6.00
N LYS A 750 25.23 31.95 6.47
CA LYS A 750 24.21 31.89 7.50
C LYS A 750 24.72 32.36 8.87
N ALA A 751 25.96 32.03 9.24
CA ALA A 751 26.60 32.53 10.45
C ALA A 751 26.72 34.05 10.43
N LEU A 752 27.20 34.63 9.31
CA LEU A 752 27.32 36.08 9.14
C LEU A 752 25.97 36.80 9.29
N LYS A 753 24.90 36.27 8.66
CA LYS A 753 23.53 36.82 8.80
C LYS A 753 22.99 36.76 10.22
N LEU A 754 23.43 35.79 11.02
CA LEU A 754 22.97 35.59 12.40
C LEU A 754 23.91 36.20 13.45
N GLY A 755 25.01 36.83 13.03
CA GLY A 755 26.01 37.42 13.92
C GLY A 755 26.86 36.39 14.68
N VAL A 756 26.93 35.15 14.19
CA VAL A 756 27.71 34.07 14.80
C VAL A 756 29.17 34.18 14.36
N PRO A 757 30.15 34.28 15.29
CA PRO A 757 31.57 34.32 14.97
C PRO A 757 32.03 33.09 14.17
N VAL A 758 32.76 33.31 13.07
CA VAL A 758 33.38 32.25 12.27
C VAL A 758 34.85 32.16 12.64
N ILE A 759 35.31 30.98 13.05
CA ILE A 759 36.69 30.73 13.48
C ILE A 759 37.34 29.65 12.61
N SER A 760 38.65 29.79 12.43
CA SER A 760 39.55 28.80 11.81
C SER A 760 39.99 27.74 12.81
N GLU A 761 40.63 26.67 12.31
CA GLU A 761 41.24 25.63 13.17
C GLU A 761 42.31 26.19 14.10
N GLU A 762 43.11 27.14 13.63
CA GLU A 762 44.16 27.79 14.43
C GLU A 762 43.56 28.63 15.57
N GLU A 763 42.48 29.36 15.28
CA GLU A 763 41.75 30.13 16.30
C GLU A 763 41.01 29.22 17.28
N PHE A 764 40.50 28.07 16.81
CA PHE A 764 39.94 27.05 17.68
C PHE A 764 41.00 26.44 18.61
N GLY A 765 42.21 26.16 18.11
CA GLY A 765 43.36 25.73 18.92
C GLY A 765 43.68 26.72 20.04
N LYS A 766 43.75 28.02 19.70
CA LYS A 766 43.96 29.11 20.67
C LYS A 766 42.84 29.19 21.73
N LEU A 767 41.60 28.90 21.35
CA LEU A 767 40.46 28.90 22.29
C LEU A 767 40.53 27.76 23.31
N ILE A 768 41.10 26.61 22.94
CA ILE A 768 41.24 25.44 23.81
C ILE A 768 42.61 25.35 24.51
N GLY A 769 43.52 26.30 24.25
CA GLY A 769 44.83 26.38 24.89
C GLY A 769 45.90 25.47 24.27
N ASN A 770 45.75 25.13 22.98
CA ASN A 770 46.70 24.33 22.19
C ASN A 770 47.51 25.19 21.21
#